data_AF-A0A553QTA4-F1
#
_entry.id   AF-A0A553QTA4-F1
#
_cell.length_a   1.000
_cell.length_b   1.000
_cell.length_c   1.000
_cell.angle_alpha   90.00
_cell.angle_beta   90.00
_cell.angle_gamma   90.00
#
_symmetry.space_group_name_H-M   'P 1'
#
loop_
_entity.id
_entity.type
_entity.pdbx_description
1 polymer ?
#
loop_
_entity_poly.entity_id
_entity_poly.type
_entity_poly.pdbx_seq_one_letter_code
_entity_poly.pdbx_strand_id
1 'polypeptide(L)'
;MAEAHQAVAFQFTITPDGVNLHLSYHALNQIYLSGLRSWKKRISRVKNMIVKGAYPASPSSWLFVFITILATLYMQSDPSMGLIAKIREHLPLSLSLSIQGQTMLSALLFSTLLWMSLILSLRFCLKHLLSYHRWMFEQHGRISTKTKVWATLVGLLSSRKPLLYSYQTSLPHLPVPPIKDTLERYLESVKPLLDAEGFQRMTRLTAEFEQGLGKRLQRYLKLKALWATNYVSDWWEEFVYLRSRSPIMVNSNYYGMDFLFVTPTGNQAARAGNTITALFLYRRKVNREELKPSRIPGTLIPLCAAQCERMFNTTRTPGEETDVLMHWQDSEFVAVYHKGRFFKLCVYHAGRLLSPRQIQYQIQRILDDPSPPAPGEEKLAALTAGNRKPWACVRKQFFSSGINKQSLDCIEKAAFFVTLDEEEQGMMGENPSLNLDRYAKSLLHGKCYDRWFDKSFSVVVYKNGKNGLNAEHSWADAPIVAHMWEVQMQISESLAVAQELANDVDCHVFPFREFGKGLIKQLKMSPDSFVQLALQLAYYRDKRSFCLTYEASMTRLFREGRTETVRSCSSESCAFILALEGGEETEHCIKLFRKAAEKHQNLYRMAMTGSGIDRHLFCLYVVSKYLGVESPFLKEVLSEPWRLSTSQTPVQQMELFDLQNHPDFISLGGGFGPVADDGYGVSYIIMGEEMINFHVSCKLSCKETDSHKFGSQISQAMMELMSLLNPSLSLSKMKARFNHSSGTPDGTPHWWLVPAIFTGLIDAAESPESGFSAQPQNWLPRGRESSEESNGWGLPQGRSSLDEPSLERQPPQQTTFRASTTVCRRGVGSHPVPGLEEAAKELRTVHTAKPTVHSKQQYTVSHKRSSSQQHHSSDYERTINITIIIRDITMDITIVPILTCSKRSGKREL
;
A
#
# COMPACT_ATOMS: atom_id res chain seq x y z
N MET A 1 -40.14 21.97 -7.69
CA MET A 1 -39.86 23.29 -7.07
C MET A 1 -40.14 23.33 -5.57
N ALA A 2 -41.19 22.69 -5.04
CA ALA A 2 -41.58 22.76 -3.62
C ALA A 2 -40.43 22.53 -2.60
N GLU A 3 -39.55 21.54 -2.85
CA GLU A 3 -38.47 21.16 -1.93
C GLU A 3 -37.39 22.25 -1.76
N ALA A 4 -37.25 23.17 -2.72
CA ALA A 4 -36.27 24.27 -2.63
C ALA A 4 -36.52 25.20 -1.43
N HIS A 5 -37.77 25.24 -0.91
CA HIS A 5 -38.16 26.08 0.22
C HIS A 5 -37.72 25.52 1.59
N GLN A 6 -37.28 24.26 1.67
CA GLN A 6 -36.74 23.66 2.89
C GLN A 6 -35.21 23.81 3.04
N ALA A 7 -34.50 24.10 1.94
CA ALA A 7 -33.04 24.21 1.93
C ALA A 7 -32.49 25.60 2.32
N VAL A 8 -33.37 26.61 2.49
CA VAL A 8 -32.97 27.98 2.80
C VAL A 8 -32.82 28.15 4.32
N ALA A 9 -31.63 28.50 4.80
CA ALA A 9 -31.34 28.71 6.22
C ALA A 9 -32.06 29.93 6.85
N PHE A 10 -32.79 30.69 6.04
CA PHE A 10 -33.61 31.84 6.41
C PHE A 10 -34.96 31.70 5.72
N GLN A 11 -36.03 31.47 6.49
CA GLN A 11 -37.39 31.68 5.98
C GLN A 11 -37.78 33.13 6.29
N PHE A 12 -37.99 33.92 5.22
CA PHE A 12 -38.50 35.29 5.31
C PHE A 12 -39.99 35.28 4.98
N THR A 13 -40.84 35.47 5.97
CA THR A 13 -42.27 35.74 5.77
C THR A 13 -42.53 37.22 6.04
N ILE A 14 -42.93 37.95 4.98
CA ILE A 14 -43.39 39.34 5.10
C ILE A 14 -44.87 39.27 5.47
N THR A 15 -45.17 39.56 6.74
CA THR A 15 -46.53 39.75 7.25
C THR A 15 -46.86 41.25 7.30
N PRO A 16 -48.15 41.66 7.33
CA PRO A 16 -48.53 43.07 7.45
C PRO A 16 -47.87 43.78 8.65
N ASP A 17 -47.67 43.03 9.74
CA ASP A 17 -47.09 43.52 11.00
C ASP A 17 -45.54 43.46 11.05
N GLY A 18 -44.88 43.05 9.97
CA GLY A 18 -43.41 43.04 9.86
C GLY A 18 -42.80 41.79 9.22
N VAL A 19 -41.47 41.71 9.25
CA VAL A 19 -40.69 40.58 8.73
C VAL A 19 -40.49 39.54 9.82
N ASN A 20 -41.09 38.37 9.66
CA ASN A 20 -40.94 37.24 10.57
C ASN A 20 -39.86 36.28 10.04
N LEU A 21 -38.95 35.83 10.91
CA LEU A 21 -37.67 35.24 10.51
C LEU A 21 -37.33 34.00 11.34
N HIS A 22 -37.65 32.82 10.81
CA HIS A 22 -37.34 31.54 11.45
C HIS A 22 -35.91 31.07 11.13
N LEU A 23 -35.06 31.00 12.15
CA LEU A 23 -33.69 30.47 12.09
C LEU A 23 -33.64 29.01 12.54
N SER A 24 -33.27 28.11 11.63
CA SER A 24 -33.06 26.69 11.96
C SER A 24 -31.72 26.48 12.66
N TYR A 25 -31.77 26.15 13.96
CA TYR A 25 -30.57 25.85 14.77
C TYR A 25 -29.70 24.74 14.16
N HIS A 26 -30.32 23.70 13.58
CA HIS A 26 -29.59 22.63 12.88
C HIS A 26 -28.87 23.14 11.62
N ALA A 27 -29.48 24.05 10.86
CA ALA A 27 -28.84 24.66 9.69
C ALA A 27 -27.66 25.56 10.11
N LEU A 28 -27.85 26.41 11.14
CA LEU A 28 -26.78 27.23 11.71
C LEU A 28 -25.60 26.40 12.21
N ASN A 29 -25.86 25.28 12.89
CA ASN A 29 -24.82 24.39 13.38
C ASN A 29 -24.04 23.73 12.21
N GLN A 30 -24.70 23.29 11.14
CA GLN A 30 -24.00 22.79 9.95
C GLN A 30 -23.19 23.89 9.22
N ILE A 31 -23.72 25.12 9.14
CA ILE A 31 -22.98 26.27 8.60
C ILE A 31 -21.72 26.52 9.45
N TYR A 32 -21.84 26.62 10.78
CA TYR A 32 -20.72 26.79 11.70
C TYR A 32 -19.67 25.68 11.57
N LEU A 33 -20.10 24.41 11.59
CA LEU A 33 -19.19 23.26 11.46
C LEU A 33 -18.52 23.21 10.07
N SER A 34 -19.23 23.55 8.99
CA SER A 34 -18.64 23.66 7.65
C SER A 34 -17.59 24.76 7.57
N GLY A 35 -17.86 25.93 8.18
CA GLY A 35 -16.91 27.04 8.30
C GLY A 35 -15.65 26.63 9.08
N LEU A 36 -15.81 25.97 10.22
CA LEU A 36 -14.71 25.49 11.06
C LEU A 36 -13.88 24.39 10.36
N ARG A 37 -14.51 23.49 9.59
CA ARG A 37 -13.81 22.52 8.71
C ARG A 37 -13.03 23.24 7.61
N SER A 38 -13.63 24.25 6.96
CA SER A 38 -12.99 25.06 5.91
C SER A 38 -11.76 25.81 6.44
N TRP A 39 -11.87 26.42 7.63
CA TRP A 39 -10.75 27.04 8.34
C TRP A 39 -9.63 26.04 8.67
N LYS A 40 -9.95 24.88 9.28
CA LYS A 40 -8.96 23.82 9.56
C LYS A 40 -8.24 23.36 8.27
N LYS A 41 -8.97 23.27 7.15
CA LYS A 41 -8.41 22.90 5.83
C LYS A 41 -7.51 24.00 5.25
N ARG A 42 -7.89 25.27 5.35
CA ARG A 42 -7.04 26.43 4.96
C ARG A 42 -5.74 26.46 5.77
N ILE A 43 -5.83 26.31 7.09
CA ILE A 43 -4.66 26.22 7.98
C ILE A 43 -3.75 25.04 7.59
N SER A 44 -4.33 23.87 7.27
CA SER A 44 -3.55 22.71 6.80
C SER A 44 -2.84 22.97 5.47
N ARG A 45 -3.49 23.65 4.51
CA ARG A 45 -2.85 24.04 3.24
C ARG A 45 -1.69 25.02 3.47
N VAL A 46 -1.85 25.99 4.37
CA VAL A 46 -0.78 26.94 4.76
C VAL A 46 0.38 26.22 5.47
N LYS A 47 0.10 25.30 6.41
CA LYS A 47 1.12 24.47 7.07
C LYS A 47 1.93 23.68 6.04
N ASN A 48 1.27 23.01 5.09
CA ASN A 48 1.94 22.27 4.03
C ASN A 48 2.78 23.17 3.14
N MET A 49 2.27 24.36 2.78
CA MET A 49 3.00 25.37 2.01
C MET A 49 4.29 25.80 2.71
N ILE A 50 4.29 25.98 4.04
CA ILE A 50 5.49 26.30 4.82
C ILE A 50 6.45 25.09 4.88
N VAL A 51 5.94 23.87 5.09
CA VAL A 51 6.76 22.65 5.17
C VAL A 51 7.46 22.35 3.84
N LYS A 52 6.73 22.34 2.71
CA LYS A 52 7.35 22.21 1.37
C LYS A 52 8.18 23.45 1.02
N GLY A 53 7.77 24.63 1.50
CA GLY A 53 8.48 25.90 1.43
C GLY A 53 9.85 25.90 2.11
N ALA A 54 10.10 25.02 3.10
CA ALA A 54 11.40 24.85 3.75
C ALA A 54 12.26 23.69 3.20
N TYR A 55 11.69 22.74 2.46
CA TYR A 55 12.41 21.55 1.98
C TYR A 55 13.57 21.92 1.02
N PRO A 56 14.79 21.33 1.15
CA PRO A 56 15.15 20.15 1.95
C PRO A 56 15.48 20.38 3.43
N ALA A 57 15.42 21.62 3.94
CA ALA A 57 15.53 21.89 5.37
C ALA A 57 14.20 21.61 6.10
N SER A 58 14.01 22.17 7.30
CA SER A 58 12.76 22.09 8.08
C SER A 58 12.39 23.48 8.60
N PRO A 59 11.10 23.79 8.83
CA PRO A 59 10.71 25.03 9.49
C PRO A 59 11.39 25.20 10.87
N SER A 60 11.64 24.10 11.59
CA SER A 60 12.38 24.12 12.86
C SER A 60 13.85 24.55 12.75
N SER A 61 14.49 24.46 11.58
CA SER A 61 15.89 24.92 11.45
C SER A 61 16.02 26.44 11.42
N TRP A 62 14.91 27.18 11.21
CA TRP A 62 14.87 28.63 11.38
C TRP A 62 15.12 29.00 12.84
N LEU A 63 14.45 28.31 13.77
CA LEU A 63 14.60 28.53 15.21
C LEU A 63 16.04 28.23 15.66
N PHE A 64 16.68 27.19 15.12
CA PHE A 64 18.09 26.92 15.38
C PHE A 64 18.98 28.07 14.91
N VAL A 65 18.84 28.55 13.67
CA VAL A 65 19.61 29.70 13.16
C VAL A 65 19.38 30.95 14.02
N PHE A 66 18.13 31.26 14.39
CA PHE A 66 17.82 32.41 15.24
C PHE A 66 18.43 32.30 16.65
N ILE A 67 18.32 31.14 17.31
CA ILE A 67 18.94 30.90 18.61
C ILE A 67 20.47 30.98 18.52
N THR A 68 21.09 30.44 17.47
CA THR A 68 22.55 30.56 17.26
C THR A 68 22.97 32.02 17.12
N ILE A 69 22.27 32.82 16.31
CA ILE A 69 22.55 34.26 16.14
C ILE A 69 22.36 35.03 17.46
N LEU A 70 21.31 34.75 18.24
CA LEU A 70 21.12 35.35 19.56
C LEU A 70 22.24 34.96 20.55
N ALA A 71 22.65 33.69 20.55
CA ALA A 71 23.71 33.19 21.42
C ALA A 71 25.06 33.84 21.09
N THR A 72 25.42 33.97 19.80
CA THR A 72 26.66 34.67 19.41
C THR A 72 26.63 36.15 19.80
N LEU A 73 25.50 36.83 19.60
CA LEU A 73 25.34 38.24 20.00
C LEU A 73 25.45 38.41 21.53
N TYR A 74 24.91 37.48 22.32
CA TYR A 74 25.07 37.47 23.77
C TYR A 74 26.54 37.24 24.19
N MET A 75 27.27 36.40 23.45
CA MET A 75 28.72 36.20 23.56
C MET A 75 29.56 37.34 22.94
N GLN A 76 28.95 38.49 22.62
CA GLN A 76 29.59 39.67 22.01
C GLN A 76 30.28 39.42 20.66
N SER A 77 29.92 38.35 19.97
CA SER A 77 30.42 38.00 18.63
C SER A 77 29.30 38.23 17.60
N ASP A 78 29.54 39.10 16.61
CA ASP A 78 28.57 39.35 15.55
C ASP A 78 28.93 38.58 14.25
N PRO A 79 28.34 37.39 14.00
CA PRO A 79 28.56 36.65 12.76
C PRO A 79 27.92 37.33 11.54
N SER A 80 27.15 38.41 11.72
CA SER A 80 26.61 39.21 10.62
C SER A 80 27.59 40.28 10.10
N MET A 81 28.76 40.44 10.73
CA MET A 81 29.77 41.45 10.35
C MET A 81 29.19 42.87 10.25
N GLY A 82 28.36 43.26 11.21
CA GLY A 82 27.70 44.57 11.29
C GLY A 82 26.36 44.68 10.56
N LEU A 83 25.93 43.66 9.80
CA LEU A 83 24.64 43.70 9.08
C LEU A 83 23.43 43.86 10.02
N ILE A 84 23.45 43.25 11.21
CA ILE A 84 22.38 43.39 12.21
C ILE A 84 22.30 44.84 12.74
N ALA A 85 23.44 45.51 12.96
CA ALA A 85 23.47 46.92 13.35
C ALA A 85 22.95 47.82 12.21
N LYS A 86 23.36 47.55 10.97
CA LYS A 86 22.91 48.31 9.79
C LYS A 86 21.41 48.13 9.52
N ILE A 87 20.86 46.93 9.72
CA ILE A 87 19.40 46.68 9.66
C ILE A 87 18.67 47.53 10.72
N ARG A 88 19.21 47.60 11.95
CA ARG A 88 18.63 48.40 13.04
C ARG A 88 18.56 49.88 12.68
N GLU A 89 19.61 50.43 12.07
CA GLU A 89 19.68 51.83 11.62
C GLU A 89 18.69 52.19 10.50
N HIS A 90 18.28 51.21 9.69
CA HIS A 90 17.40 51.40 8.54
C HIS A 90 15.95 50.94 8.79
N LEU A 91 15.61 50.52 10.02
CA LEU A 91 14.24 50.15 10.38
C LEU A 91 13.36 51.42 10.53
N PRO A 92 12.28 51.59 9.74
CA PRO A 92 11.42 52.77 9.80
C PRO A 92 10.45 52.67 10.99
N LEU A 93 10.97 52.79 12.21
CA LEU A 93 10.23 52.62 13.45
C LEU A 93 10.18 53.92 14.27
N SER A 94 9.22 54.78 13.93
CA SER A 94 8.69 55.81 14.84
C SER A 94 7.80 55.19 15.93
N LEU A 95 8.25 54.08 16.51
CA LEU A 95 7.50 53.19 17.40
C LEU A 95 8.35 52.89 18.65
N SER A 96 7.69 52.84 19.80
CA SER A 96 8.26 52.91 21.16
C SER A 96 9.02 51.66 21.65
N LEU A 97 9.74 50.99 20.76
CA LEU A 97 10.62 49.86 21.08
C LEU A 97 11.97 50.33 21.65
N SER A 98 12.42 49.70 22.73
CA SER A 98 13.74 49.92 23.31
C SER A 98 14.87 49.47 22.37
N ILE A 99 16.09 49.98 22.59
CA ILE A 99 17.30 49.61 21.83
C ILE A 99 17.52 48.07 21.81
N GLN A 100 17.18 47.39 22.91
CA GLN A 100 17.20 45.93 23.01
C GLN A 100 16.15 45.29 22.08
N GLY A 101 14.90 45.77 22.11
CA GLY A 101 13.82 45.28 21.23
C GLY A 101 14.12 45.50 19.74
N GLN A 102 14.65 46.68 19.37
CA GLN A 102 15.11 46.97 18.01
C GLN A 102 16.24 46.03 17.57
N THR A 103 17.18 45.72 18.46
CA THR A 103 18.29 44.81 18.18
C THR A 103 17.81 43.36 18.03
N MET A 104 16.87 42.89 18.86
CA MET A 104 16.25 41.57 18.71
C MET A 104 15.45 41.44 17.40
N LEU A 105 14.69 42.47 17.02
CA LEU A 105 13.98 42.50 15.73
C LEU A 105 14.94 42.46 14.54
N SER A 106 16.07 43.17 14.63
CA SER A 106 17.11 43.17 13.58
C SER A 106 17.80 41.81 13.46
N ALA A 107 18.06 41.13 14.58
CA ALA A 107 18.57 39.77 14.61
C ALA A 107 17.57 38.74 14.05
N LEU A 108 16.26 38.93 14.32
CA LEU A 108 15.17 38.11 13.79
C LEU A 108 15.05 38.25 12.25
N LEU A 109 15.18 39.48 11.73
CA LEU A 109 15.18 39.74 10.29
C LEU A 109 16.41 39.13 9.62
N PHE A 110 17.61 39.35 10.16
CA PHE A 110 18.85 38.80 9.63
C PHE A 110 18.84 37.26 9.62
N SER A 111 18.48 36.61 10.73
CA SER A 111 18.42 35.15 10.83
C SER A 111 17.41 34.54 9.86
N THR A 112 16.28 35.22 9.63
CA THR A 112 15.26 34.80 8.65
C THR A 112 15.78 34.90 7.21
N LEU A 113 16.45 36.00 6.85
CA LEU A 113 17.06 36.16 5.52
C LEU A 113 18.19 35.15 5.28
N LEU A 114 19.05 34.93 6.28
CA LEU A 114 20.12 33.92 6.24
C LEU A 114 19.55 32.51 6.06
N TRP A 115 18.51 32.14 6.81
CA TRP A 115 17.84 30.85 6.72
C TRP A 115 17.16 30.63 5.35
N MET A 116 16.50 31.65 4.80
CA MET A 116 15.93 31.62 3.45
C MET A 116 17.02 31.44 2.37
N SER A 117 18.13 32.16 2.49
CA SER A 117 19.29 32.02 1.58
C SER A 117 19.90 30.61 1.63
N LEU A 118 20.02 30.03 2.83
CA LEU A 118 20.49 28.66 3.02
C LEU A 118 19.56 27.64 2.36
N ILE A 119 18.24 27.79 2.48
CA ILE A 119 17.26 26.90 1.82
C ILE A 119 17.34 27.00 0.30
N LEU A 120 17.42 28.22 -0.24
CA LEU A 120 17.56 28.42 -1.69
C LEU A 120 18.85 27.80 -2.21
N SER A 121 19.95 27.92 -1.46
CA SER A 121 21.24 27.28 -1.77
C SER A 121 21.15 25.76 -1.73
N LEU A 122 20.55 25.16 -0.69
CA LEU A 122 20.38 23.71 -0.58
C LEU A 122 19.48 23.14 -1.69
N ARG A 123 18.42 23.87 -2.10
CA ARG A 123 17.58 23.52 -3.26
C ARG A 123 18.36 23.57 -4.56
N PHE A 124 19.17 24.60 -4.77
CA PHE A 124 20.01 24.76 -5.95
C PHE A 124 21.01 23.61 -6.06
N CYS A 125 21.68 23.26 -4.97
CA CYS A 125 22.55 22.08 -4.88
C CYS A 125 21.81 20.77 -5.20
N LEU A 126 20.63 20.54 -4.60
CA LEU A 126 19.83 19.35 -4.88
C LEU A 126 19.40 19.29 -6.36
N LYS A 127 19.01 20.42 -6.96
CA LYS A 127 18.63 20.52 -8.38
C LYS A 127 19.80 20.25 -9.33
N HIS A 128 21.01 20.71 -8.99
CA HIS A 128 22.22 20.39 -9.74
C HIS A 128 22.59 18.91 -9.62
N LEU A 129 22.46 18.29 -8.44
CA LEU A 129 22.65 16.86 -8.28
C LEU A 129 21.62 16.05 -9.08
N LEU A 130 20.33 16.40 -9.01
CA LEU A 130 19.26 15.75 -9.78
C LEU A 130 19.34 16.01 -11.29
N SER A 131 20.20 16.94 -11.74
CA SER A 131 20.51 17.13 -13.16
C SER A 131 21.52 16.11 -13.73
N TYR A 132 22.15 15.28 -12.88
CA TYR A 132 23.11 14.26 -13.32
C TYR A 132 22.40 12.98 -13.78
N HIS A 133 22.55 12.67 -15.08
CA HIS A 133 21.83 11.58 -15.74
C HIS A 133 22.74 10.43 -16.24
N ARG A 134 24.07 10.52 -16.08
CA ARG A 134 25.01 9.54 -16.65
C ARG A 134 24.90 8.14 -16.04
N TRP A 135 24.44 8.04 -14.79
CA TRP A 135 24.22 6.79 -14.07
C TRP A 135 23.28 5.81 -14.80
N MET A 136 22.36 6.30 -15.66
CA MET A 136 21.48 5.45 -16.48
C MET A 136 22.21 4.70 -17.60
N PHE A 137 23.43 5.13 -17.95
CA PHE A 137 24.23 4.57 -19.05
C PHE A 137 25.46 3.79 -18.53
N GLU A 138 25.58 3.61 -17.20
CA GLU A 138 26.61 2.77 -16.60
C GLU A 138 26.17 1.30 -16.62
N GLN A 139 27.10 0.38 -16.88
CA GLN A 139 26.79 -1.06 -16.92
C GLN A 139 26.41 -1.58 -15.52
N HIS A 140 25.34 -2.37 -15.44
CA HIS A 140 24.92 -3.03 -14.20
C HIS A 140 26.09 -3.78 -13.57
N GLY A 141 26.35 -3.52 -12.27
CA GLY A 141 27.49 -4.06 -11.53
C GLY A 141 28.80 -3.25 -11.61
N ARG A 142 28.93 -2.26 -12.51
CA ARG A 142 30.15 -1.44 -12.68
C ARG A 142 29.88 0.06 -12.50
N ILE A 143 29.48 0.44 -11.28
CA ILE A 143 29.18 1.84 -10.91
C ILE A 143 30.46 2.66 -10.70
N SER A 144 30.57 3.79 -11.40
CA SER A 144 31.69 4.74 -11.31
C SER A 144 31.80 5.38 -9.92
N THR A 145 33.02 5.64 -9.44
CA THR A 145 33.26 6.38 -8.19
C THR A 145 32.56 7.75 -8.16
N LYS A 146 32.45 8.42 -9.32
CA LYS A 146 31.71 9.68 -9.46
C LYS A 146 30.22 9.51 -9.15
N THR A 147 29.63 8.43 -9.66
CA THR A 147 28.22 8.06 -9.43
C THR A 147 27.98 7.56 -8.00
N LYS A 148 28.94 6.85 -7.39
CA LYS A 148 28.90 6.50 -5.94
C LYS A 148 28.83 7.76 -5.06
N VAL A 149 29.76 8.72 -5.25
CA VAL A 149 29.78 9.98 -4.47
C VAL A 149 28.52 10.80 -4.69
N TRP A 150 28.06 10.92 -5.94
CA TRP A 150 26.79 11.60 -6.27
C TRP A 150 25.59 10.99 -5.54
N ALA A 151 25.46 9.67 -5.52
CA ALA A 151 24.34 8.99 -4.85
C ALA A 151 24.32 9.26 -3.34
N THR A 152 25.48 9.28 -2.68
CA THR A 152 25.61 9.66 -1.26
C THR A 152 25.15 11.11 -1.02
N LEU A 153 25.55 12.06 -1.86
CA LEU A 153 25.14 13.47 -1.74
C LEU A 153 23.63 13.67 -1.95
N VAL A 154 23.04 12.99 -2.94
CA VAL A 154 21.58 12.96 -3.14
C VAL A 154 20.88 12.37 -1.91
N GLY A 155 21.41 11.30 -1.33
CA GLY A 155 20.85 10.67 -0.13
C GLY A 155 20.86 11.55 1.11
N LEU A 156 21.96 12.27 1.37
CA LEU A 156 22.06 13.21 2.49
C LEU A 156 21.00 14.32 2.39
N LEU A 157 20.85 14.94 1.23
CA LEU A 157 19.85 16.01 1.01
C LEU A 157 18.40 15.50 0.91
N SER A 158 18.20 14.23 0.51
CA SER A 158 16.87 13.60 0.34
C SER A 158 16.43 12.75 1.54
N SER A 159 17.15 12.84 2.66
CA SER A 159 17.02 12.00 3.86
C SER A 159 15.75 12.26 4.68
N ARG A 160 15.20 13.47 4.63
CA ARG A 160 14.07 13.90 5.46
C ARG A 160 12.72 13.48 4.85
N LYS A 161 11.78 13.08 5.71
CA LYS A 161 10.38 12.74 5.36
C LYS A 161 9.74 13.87 4.52
N PRO A 162 9.52 13.72 3.20
CA PRO A 162 8.97 14.76 2.35
C PRO A 162 7.44 14.64 2.25
N LEU A 163 6.77 15.77 2.00
CA LEU A 163 5.41 15.79 1.49
C LEU A 163 5.41 15.48 -0.02
N LEU A 164 4.26 15.08 -0.57
CA LEU A 164 4.08 14.73 -1.99
C LEU A 164 4.74 15.71 -2.96
N TYR A 165 4.62 17.02 -2.69
CA TYR A 165 5.14 18.09 -3.56
C TYR A 165 6.48 18.71 -3.09
N SER A 166 7.14 18.16 -2.06
CA SER A 166 8.38 18.71 -1.50
C SER A 166 9.54 18.84 -2.50
N TYR A 167 9.67 17.91 -3.46
CA TYR A 167 10.76 17.94 -4.45
C TYR A 167 10.49 18.86 -5.65
N GLN A 168 9.25 19.32 -5.86
CA GLN A 168 8.83 19.96 -7.12
C GLN A 168 9.65 21.23 -7.47
N THR A 169 10.11 21.97 -6.46
CA THR A 169 10.98 23.16 -6.63
C THR A 169 12.46 22.83 -6.86
N SER A 170 12.87 21.59 -6.54
CA SER A 170 14.24 21.08 -6.66
C SER A 170 14.44 20.14 -7.85
N LEU A 171 13.40 19.81 -8.61
CA LEU A 171 13.54 19.03 -9.85
C LEU A 171 14.23 19.88 -10.95
N PRO A 172 15.03 19.24 -11.84
CA PRO A 172 15.60 19.91 -13.00
C PRO A 172 14.52 20.32 -14.00
N HIS A 173 14.77 21.37 -14.78
CA HIS A 173 13.95 21.69 -15.95
C HIS A 173 14.29 20.74 -17.10
N LEU A 174 13.32 20.41 -17.94
CA LEU A 174 13.56 19.62 -19.15
C LEU A 174 14.53 20.39 -20.07
N PRO A 175 15.71 19.83 -20.41
CA PRO A 175 16.66 20.52 -21.28
C PRO A 175 16.18 20.53 -22.73
N VAL A 176 16.52 21.59 -23.47
CA VAL A 176 16.39 21.63 -24.94
C VAL A 176 17.62 20.95 -25.53
N PRO A 177 17.53 19.75 -26.15
CA PRO A 177 18.68 19.09 -26.74
C PRO A 177 19.30 19.96 -27.84
N PRO A 178 20.63 19.91 -28.07
CA PRO A 178 21.20 20.60 -29.22
C PRO A 178 20.60 20.05 -30.52
N ILE A 179 20.22 20.94 -31.43
CA ILE A 179 19.61 20.53 -32.70
C ILE A 179 20.50 19.56 -33.48
N LYS A 180 21.83 19.78 -33.47
CA LYS A 180 22.80 18.89 -34.11
C LYS A 180 22.68 17.46 -33.57
N ASP A 181 22.80 17.25 -32.26
CA ASP A 181 22.63 15.94 -31.61
C ASP A 181 21.29 15.26 -31.98
N THR A 182 20.20 16.02 -32.02
CA THR A 182 18.87 15.52 -32.41
C THR A 182 18.85 15.05 -33.87
N LEU A 183 19.49 15.81 -34.75
CA LEU A 183 19.54 15.54 -36.18
C LEU A 183 20.52 14.41 -36.55
N GLU A 184 21.65 14.29 -35.86
CA GLU A 184 22.58 13.17 -36.00
C GLU A 184 21.92 11.85 -35.57
N ARG A 185 21.23 11.83 -34.42
CA ARG A 185 20.47 10.65 -33.95
C ARG A 185 19.25 10.34 -34.83
N TYR A 186 18.62 11.35 -35.41
CA TYR A 186 17.56 11.16 -36.40
C TYR A 186 18.09 10.50 -37.66
N LEU A 187 19.23 10.96 -38.19
CA LEU A 187 19.88 10.31 -39.33
C LEU A 187 20.29 8.87 -38.99
N GLU A 188 20.91 8.64 -37.83
CA GLU A 188 21.25 7.30 -37.34
C GLU A 188 20.02 6.36 -37.30
N SER A 189 18.86 6.84 -36.82
CA SER A 189 17.65 6.02 -36.72
C SER A 189 16.93 5.77 -38.05
N VAL A 190 17.03 6.67 -39.05
CA VAL A 190 16.48 6.44 -40.39
C VAL A 190 17.46 5.76 -41.36
N LYS A 191 18.75 5.68 -41.01
CA LYS A 191 19.79 5.02 -41.83
C LYS A 191 19.45 3.57 -42.25
N PRO A 192 18.88 2.69 -41.40
CA PRO A 192 18.47 1.35 -41.83
C PRO A 192 17.10 1.31 -42.53
N LEU A 193 16.38 2.45 -42.59
CA LEU A 193 15.02 2.56 -43.16
C LEU A 193 15.00 3.20 -44.56
N LEU A 194 16.15 3.60 -45.08
CA LEU A 194 16.32 4.33 -46.33
C LEU A 194 17.36 3.66 -47.22
N ASP A 195 17.17 3.74 -48.53
CA ASP A 195 18.19 3.44 -49.52
C ASP A 195 19.30 4.53 -49.52
N ALA A 196 20.38 4.30 -50.25
CA ALA A 196 21.53 5.21 -50.25
C ALA A 196 21.18 6.62 -50.75
N GLU A 197 20.31 6.73 -51.76
CA GLU A 197 19.85 8.01 -52.30
C GLU A 197 18.90 8.71 -51.31
N GLY A 198 17.92 8.01 -50.76
CA GLY A 198 17.02 8.51 -49.72
C GLY A 198 17.77 8.96 -48.47
N PHE A 199 18.80 8.23 -48.06
CA PHE A 199 19.65 8.61 -46.93
C PHE A 199 20.54 9.82 -47.24
N GLN A 200 21.15 9.93 -48.42
CA GLN A 200 21.88 11.14 -48.83
C GLN A 200 20.95 12.36 -48.92
N ARG A 201 19.76 12.19 -49.52
CA ARG A 201 18.72 13.22 -49.60
C ARG A 201 18.26 13.67 -48.21
N MET A 202 18.02 12.73 -47.28
CA MET A 202 17.66 13.08 -45.90
C MET A 202 18.82 13.73 -45.15
N THR A 203 20.06 13.27 -45.33
CA THR A 203 21.27 13.91 -44.77
C THR A 203 21.40 15.36 -45.24
N ARG A 204 21.16 15.61 -46.54
CA ARG A 204 21.15 16.95 -47.12
C ARG A 204 20.03 17.82 -46.54
N LEU A 205 18.78 17.34 -46.54
CA LEU A 205 17.63 18.06 -45.97
C LEU A 205 17.83 18.38 -44.48
N THR A 206 18.45 17.45 -43.74
CA THR A 206 18.83 17.61 -42.34
C THR A 206 19.88 18.69 -42.15
N ALA A 207 20.92 18.75 -42.99
CA ALA A 207 21.92 19.81 -42.96
C ALA A 207 21.33 21.18 -43.36
N GLU A 208 20.49 21.24 -44.39
CA GLU A 208 19.75 22.45 -44.80
C GLU A 208 18.82 22.96 -43.67
N PHE A 209 18.15 22.04 -42.96
CA PHE A 209 17.34 22.38 -41.79
C PHE A 209 18.20 22.87 -40.61
N GLU A 210 19.31 22.19 -40.26
CA GLU A 210 20.21 22.64 -39.20
C GLU A 210 20.75 24.04 -39.49
N GLN A 211 21.17 24.31 -40.73
CA GLN A 211 21.78 25.57 -41.11
C GLN A 211 20.77 26.71 -41.23
N GLY A 212 19.55 26.43 -41.70
CA GLY A 212 18.47 27.40 -41.86
C GLY A 212 17.46 27.43 -40.72
N LEU A 213 16.25 26.91 -40.99
CA LEU A 213 15.08 27.04 -40.12
C LEU A 213 15.30 26.47 -38.71
N GLY A 214 16.00 25.35 -38.60
CA GLY A 214 16.29 24.65 -37.36
C GLY A 214 17.02 25.52 -36.34
N LYS A 215 18.08 26.25 -36.75
CA LYS A 215 18.76 27.23 -35.87
C LYS A 215 17.82 28.32 -35.35
N ARG A 216 16.84 28.76 -36.14
CA ARG A 216 15.82 29.74 -35.72
C ARG A 216 14.83 29.15 -34.73
N LEU A 217 14.29 27.96 -35.01
CA LEU A 217 13.40 27.24 -34.09
C LEU A 217 14.10 26.90 -32.77
N GLN A 218 15.34 26.46 -32.82
CA GLN A 218 16.18 26.17 -31.66
C GLN A 218 16.41 27.40 -30.77
N ARG A 219 16.50 28.61 -31.35
CA ARG A 219 16.54 29.87 -30.58
C ARG A 219 15.20 30.13 -29.87
N TYR A 220 14.06 29.92 -30.53
CA TYR A 220 12.75 30.07 -29.90
C TYR A 220 12.47 29.03 -28.81
N LEU A 221 12.87 27.77 -29.00
CA LEU A 221 12.76 26.72 -27.97
C LEU A 221 13.65 27.01 -26.77
N LYS A 222 14.91 27.42 -26.98
CA LYS A 222 15.80 27.88 -25.90
C LYS A 222 15.23 29.10 -25.18
N LEU A 223 14.65 30.06 -25.91
CA LEU A 223 13.98 31.20 -25.29
C LEU A 223 12.80 30.74 -24.44
N LYS A 224 11.90 29.88 -24.94
CA LYS A 224 10.78 29.33 -24.16
C LYS A 224 11.25 28.61 -22.89
N ALA A 225 12.33 27.84 -22.97
CA ALA A 225 12.92 27.12 -21.84
C ALA A 225 13.59 27.99 -20.77
N LEU A 226 13.79 29.30 -21.00
CA LEU A 226 14.26 30.23 -19.96
C LEU A 226 13.13 30.77 -19.06
N TRP A 227 11.88 30.75 -19.54
CA TRP A 227 10.72 31.35 -18.84
C TRP A 227 9.65 30.31 -18.46
N ALA A 228 9.55 29.19 -19.18
CA ALA A 228 8.63 28.10 -18.89
C ALA A 228 9.25 27.05 -17.95
N THR A 229 8.49 26.57 -16.97
CA THR A 229 8.91 25.51 -16.03
C THR A 229 9.20 24.17 -16.72
N ASN A 230 8.49 23.90 -17.83
CA ASN A 230 8.83 22.92 -18.84
C ASN A 230 8.50 23.55 -20.20
N TYR A 231 9.40 23.47 -21.19
CA TYR A 231 9.17 24.09 -22.50
C TYR A 231 8.23 23.28 -23.40
N VAL A 232 7.91 22.04 -23.05
CA VAL A 232 7.10 21.10 -23.84
C VAL A 232 5.67 20.95 -23.31
N SER A 233 5.47 20.86 -21.99
CA SER A 233 4.22 20.32 -21.41
C SER A 233 2.93 21.04 -21.82
N ASP A 234 2.94 22.37 -21.84
CA ASP A 234 1.81 23.22 -22.26
C ASP A 234 1.46 23.00 -23.74
N TRP A 235 2.46 22.98 -24.62
CA TRP A 235 2.26 22.70 -26.05
C TRP A 235 1.93 21.22 -26.32
N TRP A 236 2.37 20.30 -25.47
CA TRP A 236 2.02 18.88 -25.60
C TRP A 236 0.55 18.64 -25.23
N GLU A 237 0.13 19.15 -24.08
CA GLU A 237 -1.28 19.16 -23.63
C GLU A 237 -2.18 19.80 -24.69
N GLU A 238 -1.81 20.98 -25.20
CA GLU A 238 -2.59 21.72 -26.18
C GLU A 238 -2.61 21.05 -27.57
N PHE A 239 -1.46 20.79 -28.19
CA PHE A 239 -1.40 20.40 -29.61
C PHE A 239 -1.56 18.90 -29.86
N VAL A 240 -1.12 18.02 -28.95
CA VAL A 240 -1.27 16.56 -29.12
C VAL A 240 -2.67 16.10 -28.71
N TYR A 241 -3.14 16.55 -27.54
CA TYR A 241 -4.42 16.09 -27.01
C TYR A 241 -5.57 17.06 -27.28
N LEU A 242 -5.51 18.31 -26.78
CA LEU A 242 -6.68 19.19 -26.73
C LEU A 242 -7.11 19.75 -28.10
N ARG A 243 -6.18 19.99 -29.03
CA ARG A 243 -6.47 20.38 -30.42
C ARG A 243 -6.78 19.19 -31.34
N SER A 244 -6.40 17.95 -30.97
CA SER A 244 -6.79 16.77 -31.74
C SER A 244 -8.32 16.65 -31.79
N ARG A 245 -8.89 16.50 -33.00
CA ARG A 245 -10.34 16.48 -33.24
C ARG A 245 -10.92 15.06 -33.37
N SER A 246 -10.05 14.05 -33.36
CA SER A 246 -10.40 12.63 -33.44
C SER A 246 -11.16 12.14 -32.20
N PRO A 247 -11.94 11.04 -32.30
CA PRO A 247 -12.61 10.45 -31.14
C PRO A 247 -11.63 9.95 -30.09
N ILE A 248 -11.77 10.35 -28.82
CA ILE A 248 -10.79 10.05 -27.77
C ILE A 248 -10.85 8.61 -27.25
N MET A 249 -12.02 7.97 -27.28
CA MET A 249 -12.31 6.65 -26.69
C MET A 249 -11.26 5.56 -27.01
N VAL A 250 -10.76 5.51 -28.24
CA VAL A 250 -9.75 4.52 -28.69
C VAL A 250 -8.44 5.18 -29.12
N ASN A 251 -8.48 6.41 -29.63
CA ASN A 251 -7.29 7.11 -30.15
C ASN A 251 -6.52 7.90 -29.07
N SER A 252 -6.98 7.90 -27.82
CA SER A 252 -6.34 8.65 -26.73
C SER A 252 -6.54 8.01 -25.35
N ASN A 253 -7.75 7.55 -25.00
CA ASN A 253 -8.02 6.96 -23.69
C ASN A 253 -7.34 5.60 -23.53
N TYR A 254 -6.94 5.28 -22.30
CA TYR A 254 -6.34 4.00 -21.92
C TYR A 254 -7.12 3.36 -20.75
N TYR A 255 -6.79 2.12 -20.42
CA TYR A 255 -7.50 1.35 -19.39
C TYR A 255 -6.56 0.69 -18.37
N GLY A 256 -7.14 0.22 -17.27
CA GLY A 256 -6.48 -0.61 -16.25
C GLY A 256 -7.43 -1.68 -15.72
N MET A 257 -6.91 -2.88 -15.47
CA MET A 257 -7.66 -4.07 -15.03
C MET A 257 -7.59 -4.27 -13.50
N ASP A 258 -8.58 -4.97 -12.94
CA ASP A 258 -8.51 -5.56 -11.60
C ASP A 258 -7.34 -6.56 -11.47
N PHE A 259 -7.12 -7.07 -10.26
CA PHE A 259 -6.40 -8.33 -10.04
C PHE A 259 -6.86 -9.41 -11.03
N LEU A 260 -5.92 -10.15 -11.62
CA LEU A 260 -6.24 -11.24 -12.55
C LEU A 260 -6.99 -12.39 -11.83
N PHE A 261 -6.32 -12.98 -10.84
CA PHE A 261 -6.76 -14.22 -10.18
C PHE A 261 -7.78 -14.00 -9.05
N VAL A 262 -7.67 -12.89 -8.31
CA VAL A 262 -8.49 -12.60 -7.12
C VAL A 262 -9.72 -11.76 -7.49
N THR A 263 -10.87 -12.04 -6.88
CA THR A 263 -12.06 -11.18 -6.92
C THR A 263 -12.55 -10.98 -5.48
N PRO A 264 -12.22 -9.86 -4.79
CA PRO A 264 -12.44 -9.73 -3.34
C PRO A 264 -13.90 -9.84 -2.85
N THR A 265 -14.88 -9.69 -3.74
CA THR A 265 -16.28 -10.06 -3.50
C THR A 265 -17.01 -10.20 -4.84
N GLY A 266 -17.89 -11.19 -4.97
CA GLY A 266 -18.77 -11.32 -6.13
C GLY A 266 -19.94 -10.32 -6.15
N ASN A 267 -20.18 -9.59 -5.06
CA ASN A 267 -21.28 -8.63 -4.97
C ASN A 267 -20.88 -7.27 -5.56
N GLN A 268 -21.48 -6.89 -6.70
CA GLN A 268 -21.22 -5.64 -7.42
C GLN A 268 -21.36 -4.39 -6.53
N ALA A 269 -22.41 -4.30 -5.71
CA ALA A 269 -22.64 -3.14 -4.83
C ALA A 269 -21.58 -3.02 -3.73
N ALA A 270 -21.15 -4.14 -3.14
CA ALA A 270 -20.07 -4.19 -2.16
C ALA A 270 -18.73 -3.83 -2.80
N ARG A 271 -18.45 -4.33 -4.02
CA ARG A 271 -17.24 -3.98 -4.78
C ARG A 271 -17.19 -2.49 -5.09
N ALA A 272 -18.28 -1.92 -5.58
CA ALA A 272 -18.40 -0.49 -5.87
C ALA A 272 -18.24 0.35 -4.60
N GLY A 273 -18.95 0.01 -3.51
CA GLY A 273 -18.86 0.73 -2.24
C GLY A 273 -17.44 0.80 -1.68
N ASN A 274 -16.72 -0.33 -1.66
CA ASN A 274 -15.33 -0.37 -1.20
C ASN A 274 -14.37 0.35 -2.15
N THR A 275 -14.52 0.16 -3.48
CA THR A 275 -13.70 0.84 -4.50
C THR A 275 -13.84 2.36 -4.37
N ILE A 276 -15.07 2.86 -4.26
CA ILE A 276 -15.35 4.30 -4.05
C ILE A 276 -14.73 4.80 -2.74
N THR A 277 -14.89 4.08 -1.63
CA THR A 277 -14.27 4.49 -0.34
C THR A 277 -12.75 4.57 -0.46
N ALA A 278 -12.10 3.56 -1.03
CA ALA A 278 -10.65 3.51 -1.19
C ALA A 278 -10.11 4.68 -2.04
N LEU A 279 -10.78 5.00 -3.16
CA LEU A 279 -10.42 6.14 -4.01
C LEU A 279 -10.59 7.49 -3.29
N PHE A 280 -11.61 7.67 -2.46
CA PHE A 280 -11.75 8.88 -1.62
C PHE A 280 -10.72 8.94 -0.48
N LEU A 281 -10.26 7.80 0.06
CA LEU A 281 -9.15 7.75 1.00
C LEU A 281 -7.80 8.08 0.33
N TYR A 282 -7.57 7.61 -0.90
CA TYR A 282 -6.42 8.01 -1.71
C TYR A 282 -6.45 9.51 -2.02
N ARG A 283 -7.58 10.03 -2.52
CA ARG A 283 -7.82 11.48 -2.74
C ARG A 283 -7.58 12.31 -1.47
N ARG A 284 -7.95 11.80 -0.29
CA ARG A 284 -7.65 12.44 1.00
C ARG A 284 -6.15 12.54 1.27
N LYS A 285 -5.36 11.51 0.96
CA LYS A 285 -3.88 11.56 1.06
C LYS A 285 -3.27 12.55 0.05
N VAL A 286 -3.75 12.57 -1.21
CA VAL A 286 -3.34 13.57 -2.24
C VAL A 286 -3.62 15.00 -1.75
N ASN A 287 -4.86 15.28 -1.35
CA ASN A 287 -5.31 16.61 -0.91
C ASN A 287 -4.62 17.12 0.38
N ARG A 288 -3.95 16.24 1.11
CA ARG A 288 -3.17 16.56 2.32
C ARG A 288 -1.66 16.49 2.09
N GLU A 289 -1.22 16.17 0.88
CA GLU A 289 0.19 15.96 0.52
C GLU A 289 0.87 14.82 1.33
N GLU A 290 0.06 13.89 1.88
CA GLU A 290 0.48 12.77 2.75
C GLU A 290 1.02 11.55 1.98
N LEU A 291 0.86 11.51 0.65
CA LEU A 291 1.51 10.49 -0.17
C LEU A 291 3.03 10.71 -0.21
N LYS A 292 3.80 9.63 -0.10
CA LYS A 292 5.26 9.65 -0.32
C LYS A 292 5.53 10.03 -1.79
N PRO A 293 6.46 10.94 -2.10
CA PRO A 293 6.88 11.18 -3.48
C PRO A 293 7.42 9.91 -4.14
N SER A 294 6.93 9.61 -5.33
CA SER A 294 7.40 8.50 -6.16
C SER A 294 8.88 8.67 -6.53
N ARG A 295 9.60 7.55 -6.66
CA ARG A 295 11.02 7.51 -7.03
C ARG A 295 11.26 6.49 -8.13
N ILE A 296 12.36 6.63 -8.88
CA ILE A 296 12.80 5.58 -9.80
C ILE A 296 13.18 4.33 -8.97
N PRO A 297 12.61 3.14 -9.23
CA PRO A 297 12.86 1.92 -8.44
C PRO A 297 14.35 1.63 -8.21
N GLY A 298 14.70 1.19 -7.00
CA GLY A 298 16.08 0.94 -6.60
C GLY A 298 16.93 2.20 -6.37
N THR A 299 16.39 3.42 -6.55
CA THR A 299 17.15 4.68 -6.41
C THR A 299 16.53 5.65 -5.40
N LEU A 300 17.25 6.74 -5.12
CA LEU A 300 16.80 7.85 -4.28
C LEU A 300 16.15 9.00 -5.09
N ILE A 301 16.08 8.86 -6.42
CA ILE A 301 15.75 9.94 -7.36
C ILE A 301 14.23 10.18 -7.36
N PRO A 302 13.73 11.36 -6.98
CA PRO A 302 12.31 11.69 -6.98
C PRO A 302 11.78 11.92 -8.41
N LEU A 303 10.51 11.58 -8.62
CA LEU A 303 9.77 11.88 -9.84
C LEU A 303 8.85 13.09 -9.64
N CYS A 304 8.39 13.69 -10.74
CA CYS A 304 7.43 14.81 -10.68
C CYS A 304 6.04 14.31 -10.31
N ALA A 305 5.40 14.97 -9.34
CA ALA A 305 4.06 14.62 -8.86
C ALA A 305 2.95 15.55 -9.40
N ALA A 306 3.24 16.47 -10.33
CA ALA A 306 2.32 17.57 -10.69
C ALA A 306 0.96 17.07 -11.23
N GLN A 307 0.98 16.00 -12.02
CA GLN A 307 -0.22 15.37 -12.58
C GLN A 307 -1.20 14.85 -11.50
N CYS A 308 -0.72 14.53 -10.28
CA CYS A 308 -1.57 14.06 -9.18
C CYS A 308 -2.62 15.09 -8.74
N GLU A 309 -2.37 16.40 -8.94
CA GLU A 309 -3.34 17.45 -8.58
C GLU A 309 -4.63 17.36 -9.42
N ARG A 310 -4.50 17.00 -10.70
CA ARG A 310 -5.61 16.94 -11.66
C ARG A 310 -6.34 15.58 -11.70
N MET A 311 -5.99 14.63 -10.84
CA MET A 311 -6.52 13.26 -10.87
C MET A 311 -8.03 13.18 -10.60
N PHE A 312 -8.50 13.90 -9.59
CA PHE A 312 -9.90 13.90 -9.16
C PHE A 312 -10.61 15.20 -9.51
N ASN A 313 -11.92 15.13 -9.73
CA ASN A 313 -12.78 16.28 -10.04
C ASN A 313 -12.31 17.07 -11.27
N THR A 314 -11.88 16.31 -12.29
CA THR A 314 -11.40 16.82 -13.57
C THR A 314 -12.21 16.22 -14.71
N THR A 315 -12.42 17.00 -15.76
CA THR A 315 -13.02 16.55 -17.00
C THR A 315 -12.47 17.37 -18.18
N ARG A 316 -12.44 16.77 -19.36
CA ARG A 316 -12.13 17.41 -20.63
C ARG A 316 -13.41 17.91 -21.29
N THR A 317 -13.60 19.22 -21.35
CA THR A 317 -14.74 19.84 -22.03
C THR A 317 -14.46 19.95 -23.53
N PRO A 318 -15.37 19.50 -24.43
CA PRO A 318 -15.18 19.62 -25.87
C PRO A 318 -15.30 21.07 -26.35
N GLY A 319 -14.45 21.47 -27.29
CA GLY A 319 -14.54 22.75 -28.00
C GLY A 319 -14.58 22.57 -29.52
N GLU A 320 -14.89 23.62 -30.28
CA GLU A 320 -14.98 23.54 -31.74
C GLU A 320 -13.59 23.42 -32.41
N GLU A 321 -12.58 24.11 -31.87
CA GLU A 321 -11.18 24.04 -32.30
C GLU A 321 -10.28 23.33 -31.28
N THR A 322 -10.39 23.70 -30.00
CA THR A 322 -9.56 23.21 -28.90
C THR A 322 -10.46 22.85 -27.71
N ASP A 323 -10.25 21.68 -27.13
CA ASP A 323 -10.89 21.24 -25.89
C ASP A 323 -10.23 21.90 -24.65
N VAL A 324 -10.89 21.87 -23.50
CA VAL A 324 -10.37 22.49 -22.26
C VAL A 324 -10.43 21.51 -21.09
N LEU A 325 -9.31 21.32 -20.38
CA LEU A 325 -9.31 20.62 -19.10
C LEU A 325 -9.88 21.52 -18.00
N MET A 326 -11.02 21.09 -17.45
CA MET A 326 -11.69 21.74 -16.33
C MET A 326 -11.42 20.93 -15.06
N HIS A 327 -10.92 21.60 -14.02
CA HIS A 327 -10.64 21.01 -12.71
C HIS A 327 -11.33 21.81 -11.60
N TRP A 328 -12.05 21.12 -10.72
CA TRP A 328 -12.77 21.72 -9.60
C TRP A 328 -12.18 21.30 -8.27
N GLN A 329 -12.24 22.18 -7.26
CA GLN A 329 -11.88 21.79 -5.89
C GLN A 329 -13.08 21.12 -5.20
N ASP A 330 -12.78 20.11 -4.40
CA ASP A 330 -13.59 19.71 -3.24
C ASP A 330 -14.98 19.10 -3.49
N SER A 331 -15.24 18.50 -4.66
CA SER A 331 -16.45 17.72 -4.94
C SER A 331 -16.70 16.59 -3.92
N GLU A 332 -17.94 16.45 -3.42
CA GLU A 332 -18.33 15.50 -2.36
C GLU A 332 -19.17 14.30 -2.86
N PHE A 333 -19.27 14.12 -4.18
CA PHE A 333 -20.10 13.10 -4.83
C PHE A 333 -19.41 12.49 -6.05
N VAL A 334 -19.93 11.35 -6.53
CA VAL A 334 -19.59 10.73 -7.82
C VAL A 334 -20.82 10.70 -8.73
N ALA A 335 -20.60 10.67 -10.04
CA ALA A 335 -21.64 10.39 -11.01
C ALA A 335 -21.62 8.89 -11.33
N VAL A 336 -22.78 8.24 -11.29
CA VAL A 336 -22.94 6.79 -11.51
C VAL A 336 -23.85 6.56 -12.72
N TYR A 337 -23.46 5.62 -13.58
CA TYR A 337 -24.27 5.13 -14.69
C TYR A 337 -24.69 3.68 -14.47
N HIS A 338 -25.98 3.38 -14.69
CA HIS A 338 -26.52 2.02 -14.73
C HIS A 338 -27.78 1.95 -15.60
N LYS A 339 -27.88 0.96 -16.50
CA LYS A 339 -29.04 0.74 -17.39
C LYS A 339 -29.53 2.01 -18.11
N GLY A 340 -28.62 2.75 -18.74
CA GLY A 340 -28.98 3.97 -19.47
C GLY A 340 -29.28 5.21 -18.63
N ARG A 341 -29.04 5.18 -17.32
CA ARG A 341 -29.49 6.22 -16.38
C ARG A 341 -28.34 6.83 -15.59
N PHE A 342 -28.43 8.13 -15.32
CA PHE A 342 -27.43 8.88 -14.56
C PHE A 342 -27.93 9.21 -13.15
N PHE A 343 -27.08 8.94 -12.16
CA PHE A 343 -27.33 9.15 -10.74
C PHE A 343 -26.20 9.98 -10.12
N LYS A 344 -26.55 10.82 -9.16
CA LYS A 344 -25.59 11.55 -8.32
C LYS A 344 -25.54 10.88 -6.96
N LEU A 345 -24.40 10.24 -6.68
CA LEU A 345 -24.15 9.54 -5.44
C LEU A 345 -23.32 10.42 -4.50
N CYS A 346 -23.98 11.05 -3.53
CA CYS A 346 -23.32 11.77 -2.45
C CYS A 346 -22.57 10.78 -1.55
N VAL A 347 -21.25 10.97 -1.40
CA VAL A 347 -20.40 10.09 -0.57
C VAL A 347 -19.99 10.73 0.76
N TYR A 348 -20.30 12.01 0.96
CA TYR A 348 -20.24 12.66 2.27
C TYR A 348 -21.65 12.94 2.81
N HIS A 349 -21.79 12.85 4.13
CA HIS A 349 -22.94 13.35 4.86
C HIS A 349 -22.43 14.12 6.09
N ALA A 350 -22.92 15.35 6.29
CA ALA A 350 -22.44 16.28 7.32
C ALA A 350 -20.90 16.43 7.37
N GLY A 351 -20.21 16.35 6.21
CA GLY A 351 -18.75 16.41 6.11
C GLY A 351 -17.99 15.15 6.56
N ARG A 352 -18.67 14.08 6.96
CA ARG A 352 -18.09 12.74 7.17
C ARG A 352 -18.22 11.92 5.89
N LEU A 353 -17.15 11.25 5.46
CA LEU A 353 -17.20 10.25 4.40
C LEU A 353 -18.09 9.07 4.86
N LEU A 354 -19.06 8.68 4.04
CA LEU A 354 -19.92 7.53 4.30
C LEU A 354 -19.10 6.23 4.41
N SER A 355 -19.53 5.28 5.23
CA SER A 355 -18.82 3.99 5.35
C SER A 355 -19.06 3.12 4.11
N PRO A 356 -18.19 2.13 3.81
CA PRO A 356 -18.36 1.24 2.66
C PRO A 356 -19.76 0.61 2.58
N ARG A 357 -20.33 0.21 3.74
CA ARG A 357 -21.70 -0.33 3.84
C ARG A 357 -22.80 0.70 3.51
N GLN A 358 -22.61 1.97 3.88
CA GLN A 358 -23.54 3.05 3.51
C GLN A 358 -23.47 3.36 2.01
N ILE A 359 -22.28 3.36 1.41
CA ILE A 359 -22.12 3.55 -0.04
C ILE A 359 -22.67 2.32 -0.80
N GLN A 360 -22.38 1.10 -0.35
CA GLN A 360 -22.96 -0.14 -0.87
C GLN A 360 -24.49 -0.10 -0.87
N TYR A 361 -25.13 0.34 0.22
CA TYR A 361 -26.60 0.44 0.28
C TYR A 361 -27.16 1.42 -0.75
N GLN A 362 -26.50 2.57 -0.96
CA GLN A 362 -26.90 3.52 -2.01
C GLN A 362 -26.64 2.98 -3.43
N ILE A 363 -25.55 2.22 -3.65
CA ILE A 363 -25.31 1.53 -4.93
C ILE A 363 -26.39 0.45 -5.16
N GLN A 364 -26.78 -0.30 -4.13
CA GLN A 364 -27.83 -1.31 -4.22
C GLN A 364 -29.17 -0.66 -4.63
N ARG A 365 -29.53 0.50 -4.04
CA ARG A 365 -30.67 1.33 -4.52
C ARG A 365 -30.58 1.72 -6.00
N ILE A 366 -29.38 1.90 -6.58
CA ILE A 366 -29.19 2.19 -8.02
C ILE A 366 -29.39 0.95 -8.90
N LEU A 367 -28.91 -0.21 -8.45
CA LEU A 367 -29.07 -1.49 -9.16
C LEU A 367 -30.53 -1.95 -9.20
N ASP A 368 -31.24 -1.73 -8.08
CA ASP A 368 -32.63 -2.14 -7.87
C ASP A 368 -33.66 -1.09 -8.35
N ASP A 369 -33.21 0.11 -8.75
CA ASP A 369 -34.08 1.18 -9.28
C ASP A 369 -34.79 0.68 -10.57
N PRO A 370 -36.13 0.62 -10.62
CA PRO A 370 -36.89 0.13 -11.78
C PRO A 370 -37.26 1.23 -12.79
N SER A 371 -36.92 2.49 -12.56
CA SER A 371 -37.30 3.61 -13.43
C SER A 371 -36.70 3.49 -14.84
N PRO A 372 -37.43 3.81 -15.91
CA PRO A 372 -36.85 3.84 -17.25
C PRO A 372 -35.86 5.02 -17.40
N PRO A 373 -34.93 4.94 -18.39
CA PRO A 373 -34.19 6.12 -18.84
C PRO A 373 -35.13 7.15 -19.48
N ALA A 374 -34.82 8.44 -19.31
CA ALA A 374 -35.54 9.52 -19.98
C ALA A 374 -35.25 9.51 -21.51
N PRO A 375 -36.09 10.15 -22.33
CA PRO A 375 -35.86 10.22 -23.78
C PRO A 375 -34.48 10.79 -24.14
N GLY A 376 -33.66 9.96 -24.79
CA GLY A 376 -32.27 10.29 -25.15
C GLY A 376 -31.23 10.11 -24.03
N GLU A 377 -31.63 9.79 -22.80
CA GLU A 377 -30.71 9.54 -21.68
C GLU A 377 -29.86 8.28 -21.90
N GLU A 378 -30.50 7.18 -22.36
CA GLU A 378 -29.93 5.82 -22.41
C GLU A 378 -28.52 5.75 -23.03
N LYS A 379 -28.33 6.48 -24.14
CA LYS A 379 -27.15 6.45 -24.99
C LYS A 379 -26.38 7.78 -25.01
N LEU A 380 -26.70 8.71 -24.09
CA LEU A 380 -26.16 10.07 -24.03
C LEU A 380 -24.62 10.11 -24.08
N ALA A 381 -23.93 9.23 -23.36
CA ALA A 381 -22.47 9.30 -23.25
C ALA A 381 -21.73 8.95 -24.54
N ALA A 382 -22.41 8.40 -25.55
CA ALA A 382 -21.88 8.22 -26.91
C ALA A 382 -21.38 9.53 -27.53
N LEU A 383 -21.93 10.67 -27.09
CA LEU A 383 -21.45 11.99 -27.49
C LEU A 383 -19.97 12.20 -27.08
N THR A 384 -19.57 11.72 -25.90
CA THR A 384 -18.17 11.78 -25.42
C THR A 384 -17.24 10.82 -26.18
N ALA A 385 -17.80 9.70 -26.67
CA ALA A 385 -17.08 8.69 -27.44
C ALA A 385 -16.79 9.11 -28.89
N GLY A 386 -17.58 10.02 -29.45
CA GLY A 386 -17.55 10.43 -30.86
C GLY A 386 -16.54 11.54 -31.21
N ASN A 387 -16.71 12.09 -32.42
CA ASN A 387 -15.90 13.21 -32.93
C ASN A 387 -16.07 14.46 -32.06
N ARG A 388 -14.97 15.18 -31.81
CA ARG A 388 -14.96 16.30 -30.84
C ARG A 388 -15.79 17.50 -31.26
N LYS A 389 -15.83 17.83 -32.57
CA LYS A 389 -16.60 18.98 -33.06
C LYS A 389 -18.13 18.79 -32.95
N PRO A 390 -18.74 17.68 -33.42
CA PRO A 390 -20.15 17.40 -33.17
C PRO A 390 -20.52 17.44 -31.68
N TRP A 391 -19.69 16.88 -30.80
CA TRP A 391 -19.93 16.94 -29.36
C TRP A 391 -19.87 18.38 -28.83
N ALA A 392 -18.90 19.20 -29.22
CA ALA A 392 -18.85 20.61 -28.85
C ALA A 392 -20.12 21.38 -29.29
N CYS A 393 -20.58 21.17 -30.52
CA CYS A 393 -21.80 21.78 -31.04
C CYS A 393 -23.05 21.34 -30.26
N VAL A 394 -23.20 20.03 -30.02
CA VAL A 394 -24.33 19.47 -29.23
C VAL A 394 -24.29 19.97 -27.78
N ARG A 395 -23.10 20.03 -27.14
CA ARG A 395 -22.90 20.59 -25.80
C ARG A 395 -23.34 22.06 -25.73
N LYS A 396 -22.94 22.86 -26.73
CA LYS A 396 -23.29 24.29 -26.87
C LYS A 396 -24.79 24.52 -27.10
N GLN A 397 -25.43 23.67 -27.91
CA GLN A 397 -26.84 23.80 -28.28
C GLN A 397 -27.81 23.30 -27.19
N PHE A 398 -27.57 22.13 -26.61
CA PHE A 398 -28.55 21.44 -25.74
C PHE A 398 -28.21 21.48 -24.24
N PHE A 399 -26.98 21.85 -23.86
CA PHE A 399 -26.49 21.79 -22.47
C PHE A 399 -25.94 23.12 -21.95
N SER A 400 -26.24 24.23 -22.64
CA SER A 400 -25.85 25.59 -22.24
C SER A 400 -26.79 26.23 -21.20
N SER A 401 -28.00 25.70 -20.99
CA SER A 401 -28.99 26.20 -20.03
C SER A 401 -29.86 25.09 -19.42
N GLY A 402 -30.75 25.46 -18.50
CA GLY A 402 -31.79 24.57 -17.94
C GLY A 402 -31.28 23.36 -17.16
N ILE A 403 -32.15 22.35 -17.04
CA ILE A 403 -31.89 21.10 -16.31
C ILE A 403 -30.76 20.27 -16.95
N ASN A 404 -30.59 20.39 -18.27
CA ASN A 404 -29.49 19.77 -19.02
C ASN A 404 -28.13 20.33 -18.60
N LYS A 405 -28.00 21.66 -18.49
CA LYS A 405 -26.78 22.26 -17.94
C LYS A 405 -26.53 21.81 -16.51
N GLN A 406 -27.54 21.81 -15.64
CA GLN A 406 -27.39 21.40 -14.24
C GLN A 406 -26.93 19.94 -14.11
N SER A 407 -27.48 19.06 -14.95
CA SER A 407 -27.11 17.64 -15.01
C SER A 407 -25.70 17.43 -15.57
N LEU A 408 -25.36 18.08 -16.69
CA LEU A 408 -24.01 18.01 -17.25
C LEU A 408 -22.97 18.58 -16.28
N ASP A 409 -23.24 19.73 -15.65
CA ASP A 409 -22.44 20.32 -14.57
C ASP A 409 -22.19 19.31 -13.44
N CYS A 410 -23.12 18.42 -13.14
CA CYS A 410 -22.95 17.38 -12.12
C CYS A 410 -21.97 16.28 -12.58
N ILE A 411 -22.15 15.72 -13.78
CA ILE A 411 -21.25 14.70 -14.35
C ILE A 411 -19.82 15.28 -14.47
N GLU A 412 -19.71 16.49 -15.00
CA GLU A 412 -18.43 17.20 -15.18
C GLU A 412 -17.74 17.50 -13.83
N LYS A 413 -18.47 17.93 -12.79
CA LYS A 413 -17.91 18.26 -11.46
C LYS A 413 -17.73 17.08 -10.52
N ALA A 414 -18.31 15.90 -10.80
CA ALA A 414 -18.16 14.70 -9.96
C ALA A 414 -16.68 14.36 -9.68
N ALA A 415 -16.37 13.77 -8.52
CA ALA A 415 -14.97 13.44 -8.18
C ALA A 415 -14.32 12.45 -9.15
N PHE A 416 -15.10 11.49 -9.65
CA PHE A 416 -14.84 10.61 -10.79
C PHE A 416 -16.19 10.05 -11.28
N PHE A 417 -16.19 9.31 -12.38
CA PHE A 417 -17.37 8.63 -12.92
C PHE A 417 -17.33 7.14 -12.56
N VAL A 418 -18.50 6.51 -12.40
CA VAL A 418 -18.64 5.09 -12.06
C VAL A 418 -19.67 4.45 -12.99
N THR A 419 -19.34 3.31 -13.60
CA THR A 419 -20.31 2.46 -14.31
C THR A 419 -20.55 1.17 -13.54
N LEU A 420 -21.82 0.86 -13.33
CA LEU A 420 -22.29 -0.44 -12.87
C LEU A 420 -22.73 -1.24 -14.11
N ASP A 421 -21.82 -2.04 -14.66
CA ASP A 421 -22.07 -2.81 -15.89
C ASP A 421 -22.86 -4.09 -15.59
N GLU A 422 -23.70 -4.51 -16.53
CA GLU A 422 -24.56 -5.69 -16.39
C GLU A 422 -23.84 -6.98 -16.83
N GLU A 423 -22.73 -6.83 -17.55
CA GLU A 423 -21.88 -7.94 -17.98
C GLU A 423 -20.97 -8.46 -16.88
N GLU A 424 -20.46 -9.67 -17.09
CA GLU A 424 -19.46 -10.33 -16.27
C GLU A 424 -18.18 -10.51 -17.11
N GLN A 425 -17.05 -10.06 -16.56
CA GLN A 425 -15.75 -10.05 -17.24
C GLN A 425 -14.66 -10.56 -16.27
N GLY A 426 -13.47 -10.89 -16.78
CA GLY A 426 -12.34 -11.39 -15.99
C GLY A 426 -11.55 -12.47 -16.76
N MET A 427 -10.65 -13.19 -16.07
CA MET A 427 -9.88 -14.29 -16.68
C MET A 427 -10.67 -15.61 -16.72
N MET A 428 -11.40 -15.92 -15.65
CA MET A 428 -11.96 -17.27 -15.41
C MET A 428 -12.96 -17.71 -16.49
N GLY A 429 -12.86 -18.97 -16.93
CA GLY A 429 -13.71 -19.59 -17.94
C GLY A 429 -12.92 -20.52 -18.87
N GLU A 430 -13.57 -21.06 -19.90
CA GLU A 430 -13.01 -22.10 -20.79
C GLU A 430 -11.80 -21.63 -21.62
N ASN A 431 -11.72 -20.34 -21.96
CA ASN A 431 -10.61 -19.76 -22.71
C ASN A 431 -10.10 -18.46 -22.04
N PRO A 432 -9.14 -18.57 -21.09
CA PRO A 432 -8.62 -17.43 -20.34
C PRO A 432 -8.07 -16.29 -21.21
N SER A 433 -7.40 -16.60 -22.31
CA SER A 433 -6.82 -15.59 -23.22
C SER A 433 -7.90 -14.77 -23.92
N LEU A 434 -8.92 -15.44 -24.48
CA LEU A 434 -10.04 -14.77 -25.15
C LEU A 434 -10.90 -13.95 -24.16
N ASN A 435 -11.00 -14.42 -22.92
CA ASN A 435 -11.68 -13.70 -21.84
C ASN A 435 -10.94 -12.40 -21.46
N LEU A 436 -9.61 -12.43 -21.36
CA LEU A 436 -8.78 -11.23 -21.13
C LEU A 436 -8.89 -10.23 -22.29
N ASP A 437 -8.91 -10.70 -23.53
CA ASP A 437 -9.15 -9.87 -24.73
C ASP A 437 -10.51 -9.15 -24.68
N ARG A 438 -11.57 -9.86 -24.27
CA ARG A 438 -12.93 -9.31 -24.11
C ARG A 438 -12.96 -8.27 -22.99
N TYR A 439 -12.33 -8.58 -21.87
CA TYR A 439 -12.23 -7.71 -20.70
C TYR A 439 -11.46 -6.42 -21.02
N ALA A 440 -10.34 -6.50 -21.76
CA ALA A 440 -9.59 -5.35 -22.25
C ALA A 440 -10.46 -4.42 -23.13
N LYS A 441 -11.17 -4.99 -24.11
CA LYS A 441 -12.10 -4.26 -25.00
C LYS A 441 -13.24 -3.59 -24.21
N SER A 442 -13.83 -4.30 -23.24
CA SER A 442 -14.90 -3.79 -22.37
C SER A 442 -14.45 -2.62 -21.46
N LEU A 443 -13.17 -2.56 -21.09
CA LEU A 443 -12.57 -1.45 -20.34
C LEU A 443 -12.12 -0.29 -21.23
N LEU A 444 -11.63 -0.56 -22.45
CA LEU A 444 -11.20 0.45 -23.41
C LEU A 444 -12.38 1.25 -23.98
N HIS A 445 -13.44 0.58 -24.43
CA HIS A 445 -14.58 1.22 -25.11
C HIS A 445 -15.96 0.83 -24.58
N GLY A 446 -16.09 -0.27 -23.81
CA GLY A 446 -17.40 -0.73 -23.33
C GLY A 446 -18.42 -0.90 -24.46
N LYS A 447 -19.65 -0.46 -24.23
CA LYS A 447 -20.73 -0.34 -25.24
C LYS A 447 -20.71 1.01 -25.96
N CYS A 448 -19.65 1.81 -25.79
CA CYS A 448 -19.45 3.17 -26.33
C CYS A 448 -20.41 4.24 -25.80
N TYR A 449 -21.45 3.89 -25.02
CA TYR A 449 -22.43 4.83 -24.46
C TYR A 449 -22.62 4.69 -22.93
N ASP A 450 -21.83 3.82 -22.31
CA ASP A 450 -21.88 3.37 -20.93
C ASP A 450 -20.61 3.76 -20.12
N ARG A 451 -19.85 4.74 -20.62
CA ARG A 451 -18.65 5.32 -20.00
C ARG A 451 -18.64 6.82 -20.31
N TRP A 452 -18.11 7.65 -19.41
CA TRP A 452 -17.91 9.09 -19.69
C TRP A 452 -16.44 9.34 -20.08
N PHE A 453 -16.13 9.24 -21.38
CA PHE A 453 -14.74 9.26 -21.88
C PHE A 453 -14.03 10.60 -21.66
N ASP A 454 -14.78 11.67 -21.43
CA ASP A 454 -14.27 12.99 -21.04
C ASP A 454 -13.87 13.10 -19.57
N LYS A 455 -14.08 12.08 -18.73
CA LYS A 455 -13.71 12.12 -17.32
C LYS A 455 -12.23 11.77 -17.14
N SER A 456 -11.53 12.42 -16.21
CA SER A 456 -10.13 12.07 -15.92
C SER A 456 -9.92 10.57 -15.69
N PHE A 457 -10.85 9.94 -14.97
CA PHE A 457 -11.10 8.51 -15.07
C PHE A 457 -12.57 8.13 -14.79
N SER A 458 -12.99 7.03 -15.40
CA SER A 458 -14.23 6.30 -15.15
C SER A 458 -13.90 4.94 -14.56
N VAL A 459 -14.45 4.59 -13.40
CA VAL A 459 -14.34 3.26 -12.79
C VAL A 459 -15.45 2.37 -13.33
N VAL A 460 -15.12 1.17 -13.82
CA VAL A 460 -16.11 0.16 -14.24
C VAL A 460 -16.19 -0.91 -13.15
N VAL A 461 -17.40 -1.31 -12.77
CA VAL A 461 -17.64 -2.42 -11.83
C VAL A 461 -18.64 -3.38 -12.48
N TYR A 462 -18.19 -4.60 -12.74
CA TYR A 462 -18.96 -5.65 -13.42
C TYR A 462 -19.88 -6.40 -12.45
N LYS A 463 -20.89 -7.07 -12.99
CA LYS A 463 -21.92 -7.80 -12.22
C LYS A 463 -21.33 -8.86 -11.28
N ASN A 464 -20.24 -9.51 -11.68
CA ASN A 464 -19.50 -10.50 -10.91
C ASN A 464 -18.46 -9.92 -9.92
N GLY A 465 -18.42 -8.59 -9.74
CA GLY A 465 -17.51 -7.94 -8.79
C GLY A 465 -16.05 -7.79 -9.25
N LYS A 466 -15.70 -8.10 -10.51
CA LYS A 466 -14.47 -7.53 -11.11
C LYS A 466 -14.65 -6.03 -11.32
N ASN A 467 -13.56 -5.26 -11.23
CA ASN A 467 -13.56 -3.83 -11.56
C ASN A 467 -12.53 -3.47 -12.63
N GLY A 468 -12.37 -2.18 -12.92
CA GLY A 468 -11.35 -1.64 -13.81
C GLY A 468 -11.51 -0.14 -13.95
N LEU A 469 -10.67 0.47 -14.78
CA LEU A 469 -10.73 1.89 -15.09
C LEU A 469 -10.58 2.14 -16.60
N ASN A 470 -11.20 3.23 -17.06
CA ASN A 470 -10.89 3.94 -18.29
C ASN A 470 -10.39 5.34 -17.90
N ALA A 471 -9.36 5.88 -18.57
CA ALA A 471 -8.78 7.19 -18.27
C ALA A 471 -8.63 8.04 -19.54
N GLU A 472 -9.05 9.30 -19.45
CA GLU A 472 -8.73 10.33 -20.45
C GLU A 472 -7.25 10.72 -20.29
N HIS A 473 -6.53 10.92 -21.40
CA HIS A 473 -5.06 11.00 -21.37
C HIS A 473 -4.51 12.43 -21.31
N SER A 474 -5.31 13.47 -21.62
CA SER A 474 -4.79 14.85 -21.72
C SER A 474 -4.29 15.43 -20.40
N TRP A 475 -4.79 14.95 -19.25
CA TRP A 475 -4.41 15.50 -17.93
C TRP A 475 -3.21 14.81 -17.27
N ALA A 476 -2.89 13.55 -17.63
CA ALA A 476 -1.79 12.79 -17.06
C ALA A 476 -1.37 11.54 -17.88
N ASP A 477 -0.18 11.04 -17.57
CA ASP A 477 0.37 9.80 -18.11
C ASP A 477 -0.02 8.59 -17.25
N ALA A 478 -0.11 7.42 -17.87
CA ALA A 478 -0.58 6.17 -17.24
C ALA A 478 0.04 5.81 -15.86
N PRO A 479 1.35 6.05 -15.56
CA PRO A 479 1.93 5.73 -14.26
C PRO A 479 1.25 6.44 -13.06
N ILE A 480 0.67 7.62 -13.28
CA ILE A 480 -0.03 8.38 -12.22
C ILE A 480 -1.37 7.72 -11.84
N VAL A 481 -2.05 7.14 -12.83
CA VAL A 481 -3.29 6.37 -12.63
C VAL A 481 -2.97 4.96 -12.12
N ALA A 482 -1.90 4.32 -12.60
CA ALA A 482 -1.42 3.03 -12.11
C ALA A 482 -1.11 3.07 -10.60
N HIS A 483 -0.36 4.06 -10.12
CA HIS A 483 -0.06 4.21 -8.69
C HIS A 483 -1.33 4.43 -7.83
N MET A 484 -2.36 5.12 -8.34
CA MET A 484 -3.65 5.22 -7.64
C MET A 484 -4.32 3.84 -7.54
N TRP A 485 -4.30 3.07 -8.62
CA TRP A 485 -4.92 1.76 -8.72
C TRP A 485 -4.21 0.71 -7.86
N GLU A 486 -2.87 0.69 -7.88
CA GLU A 486 -2.03 -0.14 -7.00
C GLU A 486 -2.28 0.16 -5.51
N VAL A 487 -2.31 1.44 -5.11
CA VAL A 487 -2.56 1.80 -3.69
C VAL A 487 -4.01 1.50 -3.25
N GLN A 488 -4.96 1.35 -4.18
CA GLN A 488 -6.28 0.78 -3.89
C GLN A 488 -6.20 -0.72 -3.58
N MET A 489 -5.32 -1.45 -4.28
CA MET A 489 -5.13 -2.89 -4.17
C MET A 489 -4.29 -3.31 -2.94
N GLN A 490 -3.31 -2.49 -2.57
CA GLN A 490 -2.31 -2.78 -1.53
C GLN A 490 -2.85 -3.21 -0.15
N ILE A 491 -4.04 -2.78 0.27
CA ILE A 491 -4.60 -3.22 1.58
C ILE A 491 -5.10 -4.67 1.50
N SER A 492 -5.76 -5.05 0.40
CA SER A 492 -6.18 -6.44 0.17
C SER A 492 -4.99 -7.35 -0.12
N GLU A 493 -3.97 -6.85 -0.83
CA GLU A 493 -2.70 -7.53 -1.08
C GLU A 493 -1.91 -7.77 0.22
N SER A 494 -1.74 -6.74 1.06
CA SER A 494 -1.06 -6.86 2.36
C SER A 494 -1.80 -7.81 3.31
N LEU A 495 -3.14 -7.82 3.27
CA LEU A 495 -3.95 -8.75 4.04
C LEU A 495 -3.83 -10.18 3.49
N ALA A 496 -3.80 -10.37 2.18
CA ALA A 496 -3.59 -11.68 1.56
C ALA A 496 -2.21 -12.25 1.92
N VAL A 497 -1.13 -11.48 1.75
CA VAL A 497 0.23 -11.89 2.13
C VAL A 497 0.36 -12.15 3.63
N ALA A 498 -0.25 -11.31 4.48
CA ALA A 498 -0.26 -11.56 5.93
C ALA A 498 -1.06 -12.82 6.31
N GLN A 499 -2.17 -13.11 5.62
CA GLN A 499 -2.97 -14.30 5.84
C GLN A 499 -2.27 -15.56 5.31
N GLU A 500 -1.60 -15.51 4.16
CA GLU A 500 -0.77 -16.59 3.63
C GLU A 500 0.40 -16.89 4.59
N LEU A 501 1.15 -15.88 5.03
CA LEU A 501 2.22 -16.05 6.02
C LEU A 501 1.73 -16.58 7.38
N ALA A 502 0.53 -16.19 7.82
CA ALA A 502 -0.07 -16.70 9.05
C ALA A 502 -0.60 -18.14 8.90
N ASN A 503 -1.12 -18.49 7.71
CA ASN A 503 -1.61 -19.83 7.39
C ASN A 503 -0.48 -20.82 7.10
N ASP A 504 0.72 -20.35 6.75
CA ASP A 504 1.88 -21.19 6.39
C ASP A 504 2.76 -21.57 7.59
N VAL A 505 2.56 -20.99 8.77
CA VAL A 505 3.35 -21.32 9.98
C VAL A 505 2.68 -22.44 10.77
N ASP A 506 3.43 -23.53 10.96
CA ASP A 506 3.10 -24.61 11.89
C ASP A 506 3.80 -24.40 13.25
N CYS A 507 3.14 -24.76 14.34
CA CYS A 507 3.56 -24.46 15.72
C CYS A 507 3.16 -25.57 16.70
N HIS A 508 4.16 -26.26 17.25
CA HIS A 508 4.01 -27.29 18.28
C HIS A 508 4.61 -26.83 19.61
N VAL A 509 3.77 -26.71 20.64
CA VAL A 509 4.18 -26.28 21.99
C VAL A 509 3.88 -27.39 22.99
N PHE A 510 4.87 -27.79 23.79
CA PHE A 510 4.74 -28.89 24.74
C PHE A 510 5.57 -28.71 26.03
N PRO A 511 5.04 -29.12 27.20
CA PRO A 511 5.81 -29.22 28.43
C PRO A 511 6.49 -30.59 28.55
N PHE A 512 7.83 -30.61 28.59
CA PHE A 512 8.61 -31.78 28.99
C PHE A 512 8.70 -31.82 30.53
N ARG A 513 8.34 -32.96 31.13
CA ARG A 513 8.11 -33.12 32.59
C ARG A 513 8.80 -34.35 33.18
N GLU A 514 9.46 -35.13 32.34
CA GLU A 514 10.17 -36.35 32.69
C GLU A 514 11.44 -36.05 33.51
N PHE A 515 12.08 -34.91 33.23
CA PHE A 515 13.08 -34.28 34.08
C PHE A 515 13.30 -32.80 33.70
N GLY A 516 13.89 -32.05 34.61
CA GLY A 516 14.36 -30.68 34.37
C GLY A 516 15.81 -30.48 34.80
N LYS A 517 16.18 -29.22 35.06
CA LYS A 517 17.57 -28.84 35.38
C LYS A 517 18.14 -29.52 36.62
N GLY A 518 17.33 -30.02 37.56
CA GLY A 518 17.78 -30.66 38.78
C GLY A 518 18.56 -31.94 38.51
N LEU A 519 17.98 -32.85 37.72
CA LEU A 519 18.64 -34.09 37.31
C LEU A 519 19.82 -33.81 36.37
N ILE A 520 19.70 -32.85 35.44
CA ILE A 520 20.81 -32.49 34.54
C ILE A 520 22.02 -31.94 35.32
N LYS A 521 21.81 -31.12 36.36
CA LYS A 521 22.87 -30.62 37.24
C LYS A 521 23.57 -31.74 38.03
N GLN A 522 22.88 -32.83 38.38
CA GLN A 522 23.50 -33.99 39.06
C GLN A 522 24.55 -34.67 38.15
N LEU A 523 24.39 -34.59 36.83
CA LEU A 523 25.38 -35.02 35.82
C LEU A 523 26.58 -34.06 35.70
N LYS A 524 26.66 -33.02 36.55
CA LYS A 524 27.69 -31.96 36.62
C LYS A 524 27.83 -31.13 35.33
N MET A 525 26.73 -30.91 34.61
CA MET A 525 26.73 -30.19 33.33
C MET A 525 25.71 -29.04 33.28
N SER A 526 25.81 -28.22 32.22
CA SER A 526 24.84 -27.14 31.97
C SER A 526 23.51 -27.72 31.46
N PRO A 527 22.36 -27.36 32.06
CA PRO A 527 21.02 -27.69 31.53
C PRO A 527 20.81 -27.19 30.10
N ASP A 528 21.38 -26.02 29.80
CA ASP A 528 21.31 -25.40 28.48
C ASP A 528 22.07 -26.21 27.42
N SER A 529 23.31 -26.60 27.71
CA SER A 529 24.13 -27.43 26.81
C SER A 529 23.56 -28.84 26.63
N PHE A 530 22.84 -29.38 27.61
CA PHE A 530 22.10 -30.63 27.45
C PHE A 530 20.97 -30.47 26.42
N VAL A 531 20.14 -29.43 26.56
CA VAL A 531 19.05 -29.14 25.62
C VAL A 531 19.60 -28.89 24.21
N GLN A 532 20.64 -28.07 24.06
CA GLN A 532 21.23 -27.79 22.76
C GLN A 532 21.77 -29.06 22.06
N LEU A 533 22.41 -29.98 22.80
CA LEU A 533 22.82 -31.27 22.22
C LEU A 533 21.63 -32.18 21.88
N ALA A 534 20.53 -32.12 22.63
CA ALA A 534 19.29 -32.81 22.28
C ALA A 534 18.67 -32.24 20.98
N LEU A 535 18.68 -30.91 20.81
CA LEU A 535 18.23 -30.25 19.57
C LEU A 535 19.10 -30.63 18.37
N GLN A 536 20.44 -30.72 18.54
CA GLN A 536 21.35 -31.19 17.49
C GLN A 536 21.09 -32.66 17.11
N LEU A 537 20.90 -33.55 18.09
CA LEU A 537 20.60 -34.97 17.85
C LEU A 537 19.24 -35.15 17.16
N ALA A 538 18.21 -34.42 17.60
CA ALA A 538 16.92 -34.40 16.94
C ALA A 538 17.02 -33.91 15.49
N TYR A 539 17.75 -32.82 15.22
CA TYR A 539 17.91 -32.29 13.85
C TYR A 539 18.63 -33.28 12.94
N TYR A 540 19.70 -33.91 13.43
CA TYR A 540 20.41 -34.92 12.66
C TYR A 540 19.55 -36.16 12.35
N ARG A 541 18.67 -36.57 13.27
CA ARG A 541 17.72 -37.66 13.01
C ARG A 541 16.65 -37.27 11.99
N ASP A 542 16.15 -36.04 12.06
CA ASP A 542 15.09 -35.53 11.21
C ASP A 542 15.54 -35.32 9.75
N LYS A 543 16.73 -34.72 9.58
CA LYS A 543 17.27 -34.23 8.30
C LYS A 543 18.47 -35.02 7.77
N ARG A 544 18.98 -36.00 8.53
CA ARG A 544 20.17 -36.83 8.21
C ARG A 544 21.39 -36.01 7.77
N SER A 545 21.51 -34.81 8.33
CA SER A 545 22.52 -33.80 8.03
C SER A 545 22.67 -32.84 9.21
N PHE A 546 23.82 -32.17 9.29
CA PHE A 546 24.06 -31.08 10.24
C PHE A 546 23.74 -29.73 9.59
N CYS A 547 23.37 -28.73 10.38
CA CYS A 547 23.09 -27.38 9.88
C CYS A 547 23.66 -26.27 10.76
N LEU A 548 23.86 -25.10 10.15
CA LEU A 548 24.25 -23.90 10.88
C LEU A 548 23.15 -23.52 11.89
N THR A 549 23.44 -23.77 13.18
CA THR A 549 22.50 -23.56 14.29
C THR A 549 22.79 -22.25 15.00
N TYR A 550 21.79 -21.38 15.10
CA TYR A 550 21.84 -20.11 15.83
C TYR A 550 21.32 -20.31 17.25
N GLU A 551 22.02 -19.80 18.25
CA GLU A 551 21.49 -19.57 19.60
C GLU A 551 21.69 -18.10 20.01
N ALA A 552 20.68 -17.50 20.64
CA ALA A 552 20.77 -16.15 21.21
C ALA A 552 21.44 -16.16 22.61
N SER A 553 22.64 -15.59 22.71
CA SER A 553 23.29 -15.30 24.01
C SER A 553 23.25 -13.80 24.32
N MET A 554 23.10 -13.42 25.60
CA MET A 554 22.95 -12.02 26.01
C MET A 554 24.30 -11.32 26.25
N THR A 555 24.49 -10.13 25.67
CA THR A 555 25.69 -9.29 25.89
C THR A 555 25.47 -8.20 26.94
N ARG A 556 24.46 -8.37 27.83
CA ARG A 556 24.05 -7.41 28.86
C ARG A 556 25.08 -7.16 29.98
N LEU A 557 26.26 -7.79 29.93
CA LEU A 557 27.43 -7.43 30.73
C LEU A 557 28.03 -6.08 30.30
N PHE A 558 27.76 -5.64 29.07
CA PHE A 558 28.21 -4.36 28.52
C PHE A 558 27.08 -3.33 28.51
N ARG A 559 27.44 -2.05 28.62
CA ARG A 559 26.50 -0.93 28.46
C ARG A 559 25.82 -1.02 27.10
N GLU A 560 24.49 -0.90 27.10
CA GLU A 560 23.64 -0.98 25.90
C GLU A 560 23.74 -2.34 25.14
N GLY A 561 24.33 -3.37 25.79
CA GLY A 561 24.47 -4.72 25.25
C GLY A 561 23.12 -5.41 24.99
N ARG A 562 23.04 -6.10 23.84
CA ARG A 562 21.85 -6.83 23.37
C ARG A 562 22.13 -8.33 23.31
N THR A 563 22.49 -8.84 22.12
CA THR A 563 22.74 -10.26 21.88
C THR A 563 23.97 -10.50 21.01
N GLU A 564 24.57 -11.67 21.17
CA GLU A 564 25.56 -12.30 20.28
C GLU A 564 25.08 -13.72 19.94
N THR A 565 25.58 -14.31 18.85
CA THR A 565 25.28 -15.69 18.44
C THR A 565 26.19 -16.67 19.17
N VAL A 566 25.61 -17.79 19.61
CA VAL A 566 26.31 -19.04 19.86
C VAL A 566 26.03 -19.98 18.70
N ARG A 567 27.06 -20.66 18.19
CA ARG A 567 26.96 -21.61 17.08
C ARG A 567 26.95 -23.04 17.66
N SER A 568 25.76 -23.56 17.99
CA SER A 568 25.59 -24.85 18.70
C SER A 568 26.05 -26.07 17.90
N CYS A 569 26.00 -25.97 16.57
CA CYS A 569 26.58 -26.97 15.67
C CYS A 569 28.10 -26.81 15.66
N SER A 570 28.80 -27.76 16.29
CA SER A 570 30.24 -27.76 16.49
C SER A 570 30.83 -29.10 16.09
N SER A 571 32.13 -29.15 15.80
CA SER A 571 32.83 -30.41 15.49
C SER A 571 32.66 -31.45 16.59
N GLU A 572 32.63 -31.01 17.85
CA GLU A 572 32.41 -31.86 19.01
C GLU A 572 30.97 -32.40 19.11
N SER A 573 29.95 -31.57 18.84
CA SER A 573 28.56 -32.05 18.82
C SER A 573 28.27 -32.96 17.61
N CYS A 574 28.86 -32.68 16.44
CA CYS A 574 28.77 -33.55 15.28
C CYS A 574 29.43 -34.92 15.54
N ALA A 575 30.65 -34.94 16.08
CA ALA A 575 31.36 -36.18 16.39
C ALA A 575 30.60 -37.03 17.42
N PHE A 576 30.06 -36.42 18.48
CA PHE A 576 29.20 -37.11 19.44
C PHE A 576 27.98 -37.77 18.78
N ILE A 577 27.26 -37.03 17.93
CA ILE A 577 26.03 -37.54 17.28
C ILE A 577 26.34 -38.66 16.28
N LEU A 578 27.44 -38.54 15.54
CA LEU A 578 27.89 -39.59 14.61
C LEU A 578 28.27 -40.88 15.34
N ALA A 579 28.98 -40.80 16.47
CA ALA A 579 29.31 -41.97 17.28
C ALA A 579 28.06 -42.65 17.87
N LEU A 580 27.11 -41.86 18.38
CA LEU A 580 25.87 -42.38 18.95
C LEU A 580 24.98 -43.06 17.89
N GLU A 581 24.76 -42.42 16.73
CA GLU A 581 23.97 -42.98 15.64
C GLU A 581 24.70 -44.11 14.89
N GLY A 582 26.04 -44.16 14.97
CA GLY A 582 26.87 -45.23 14.45
C GLY A 582 26.90 -46.48 15.35
N GLY A 583 26.37 -46.41 16.58
CA GLY A 583 26.37 -47.52 17.52
C GLY A 583 27.73 -47.80 18.17
N GLU A 584 28.56 -46.77 18.34
CA GLU A 584 29.83 -46.88 19.05
C GLU A 584 29.65 -47.21 20.55
N GLU A 585 30.75 -47.58 21.22
CA GLU A 585 30.74 -47.95 22.63
C GLU A 585 30.16 -46.84 23.53
N THR A 586 29.33 -47.24 24.49
CA THR A 586 28.63 -46.34 25.42
C THR A 586 29.56 -45.39 26.15
N GLU A 587 30.73 -45.86 26.61
CA GLU A 587 31.72 -44.99 27.27
C GLU A 587 32.33 -43.97 26.30
N HIS A 588 32.58 -44.36 25.05
CA HIS A 588 33.04 -43.44 24.00
C HIS A 588 31.99 -42.34 23.73
N CYS A 589 30.73 -42.72 23.59
CA CYS A 589 29.61 -41.80 23.40
C CYS A 589 29.47 -40.81 24.58
N ILE A 590 29.56 -41.28 25.83
CA ILE A 590 29.53 -40.43 27.03
C ILE A 590 30.72 -39.45 27.06
N LYS A 591 31.91 -39.90 26.66
CA LYS A 591 33.14 -39.08 26.60
C LYS A 591 33.03 -37.98 25.54
N LEU A 592 32.52 -38.29 24.35
CA LEU A 592 32.25 -37.30 23.31
C LEU A 592 31.15 -36.32 23.72
N PHE A 593 30.06 -36.80 24.32
CA PHE A 593 28.98 -35.96 24.82
C PHE A 593 29.47 -34.89 25.81
N ARG A 594 30.27 -35.29 26.81
CA ARG A 594 30.83 -34.34 27.80
C ARG A 594 31.69 -33.28 27.13
N LYS A 595 32.57 -33.67 26.20
CA LYS A 595 33.39 -32.75 25.41
C LYS A 595 32.53 -31.76 24.60
N ALA A 596 31.44 -32.23 24.00
CA ALA A 596 30.50 -31.38 23.27
C ALA A 596 29.74 -30.40 24.18
N ALA A 597 29.33 -30.84 25.38
CA ALA A 597 28.64 -29.99 26.35
C ALA A 597 29.58 -28.91 26.94
N GLU A 598 30.82 -29.26 27.25
CA GLU A 598 31.87 -28.33 27.66
C GLU A 598 32.19 -27.30 26.57
N LYS A 599 32.28 -27.75 25.30
CA LYS A 599 32.47 -26.89 24.13
C LYS A 599 31.33 -25.88 23.98
N HIS A 600 30.08 -26.33 24.04
CA HIS A 600 28.90 -25.44 23.98
C HIS A 600 28.92 -24.41 25.12
N GLN A 601 29.15 -24.86 26.36
CA GLN A 601 29.21 -23.96 27.51
C GLN A 601 30.35 -22.93 27.39
N ASN A 602 31.47 -23.27 26.75
CA ASN A 602 32.54 -22.33 26.47
C ASN A 602 32.17 -21.32 25.37
N LEU A 603 31.52 -21.77 24.28
CA LEU A 603 30.98 -20.88 23.24
C LEU A 603 29.98 -19.86 23.83
N TYR A 604 29.09 -20.32 24.72
CA TYR A 604 28.12 -19.45 25.40
C TYR A 604 28.79 -18.40 26.30
N ARG A 605 29.82 -18.78 27.08
CA ARG A 605 30.63 -17.83 27.85
C ARG A 605 31.26 -16.77 26.96
N MET A 606 31.93 -17.18 25.88
CA MET A 606 32.60 -16.26 24.95
C MET A 606 31.61 -15.29 24.29
N ALA A 607 30.42 -15.75 23.91
CA ALA A 607 29.37 -14.88 23.38
C ALA A 607 28.89 -13.86 24.44
N MET A 608 28.63 -14.28 25.69
CA MET A 608 28.28 -13.37 26.78
C MET A 608 29.34 -12.30 27.06
N THR A 609 30.63 -12.67 27.00
CA THR A 609 31.77 -11.76 27.21
C THR A 609 32.17 -10.99 25.95
N GLY A 610 31.29 -10.90 24.94
CA GLY A 610 31.54 -10.10 23.74
C GLY A 610 32.69 -10.60 22.86
N SER A 611 33.10 -11.86 23.07
CA SER A 611 34.16 -12.57 22.35
C SER A 611 33.59 -13.53 21.29
N GLY A 612 32.29 -13.42 20.97
CA GLY A 612 31.67 -14.08 19.84
C GLY A 612 32.08 -13.45 18.50
N ILE A 613 31.87 -14.19 17.42
CA ILE A 613 32.32 -13.78 16.08
C ILE A 613 31.23 -13.11 15.24
N ASP A 614 29.96 -13.42 15.47
CA ASP A 614 28.88 -13.09 14.53
C ASP A 614 28.50 -11.59 14.52
N ARG A 615 28.42 -10.89 15.67
CA ARG A 615 28.26 -9.42 15.65
C ARG A 615 29.52 -8.74 15.11
N HIS A 616 30.71 -9.28 15.36
CA HIS A 616 31.94 -8.71 14.83
C HIS A 616 32.00 -8.85 13.30
N LEU A 617 31.71 -10.03 12.75
CA LEU A 617 31.63 -10.29 11.31
C LEU A 617 30.53 -9.46 10.64
N PHE A 618 29.37 -9.30 11.29
CA PHE A 618 28.31 -8.37 10.84
C PHE A 618 28.80 -6.92 10.80
N CYS A 619 29.48 -6.44 11.85
CA CYS A 619 30.07 -5.09 11.86
C CYS A 619 31.14 -4.91 10.77
N LEU A 620 32.01 -5.91 10.56
CA LEU A 620 32.99 -5.90 9.47
C LEU A 620 32.32 -5.86 8.09
N TYR A 621 31.21 -6.58 7.90
CA TYR A 621 30.41 -6.53 6.67
C TYR A 621 29.72 -5.18 6.47
N VAL A 622 29.10 -4.60 7.52
CA VAL A 622 28.52 -3.25 7.47
C VAL A 622 29.59 -2.21 7.13
N VAL A 623 30.78 -2.30 7.73
CA VAL A 623 31.93 -1.45 7.39
C VAL A 623 32.41 -1.69 5.96
N SER A 624 32.50 -2.94 5.47
CA SER A 624 32.92 -3.21 4.09
C SER A 624 31.92 -2.62 3.08
N LYS A 625 30.61 -2.72 3.34
CA LYS A 625 29.57 -2.11 2.51
C LYS A 625 29.57 -0.58 2.60
N TYR A 626 29.86 0.01 3.76
CA TYR A 626 30.03 1.47 3.91
C TYR A 626 31.26 1.99 3.14
N LEU A 627 32.39 1.28 3.21
CA LEU A 627 33.61 1.60 2.46
C LEU A 627 33.53 1.24 0.97
N GLY A 628 32.48 0.55 0.54
CA GLY A 628 32.30 0.10 -0.85
C GLY A 628 33.29 -1.00 -1.28
N VAL A 629 33.84 -1.74 -0.31
CA VAL A 629 34.78 -2.86 -0.49
C VAL A 629 34.01 -4.18 -0.49
N GLU A 630 34.22 -4.98 -1.53
CA GLU A 630 33.65 -6.33 -1.62
C GLU A 630 34.66 -7.35 -1.08
N SER A 631 34.24 -8.10 -0.05
CA SER A 631 34.99 -9.24 0.49
C SER A 631 34.20 -10.52 0.16
N PRO A 632 34.76 -11.45 -0.66
CA PRO A 632 34.13 -12.74 -0.91
C PRO A 632 33.87 -13.51 0.39
N PHE A 633 34.83 -13.53 1.31
CA PHE A 633 34.72 -14.14 2.63
C PHE A 633 33.52 -13.62 3.44
N LEU A 634 33.36 -12.29 3.56
CA LEU A 634 32.22 -11.71 4.30
C LEU A 634 30.87 -11.89 3.56
N LYS A 635 30.89 -12.15 2.25
CA LYS A 635 29.69 -12.49 1.47
C LYS A 635 29.29 -13.95 1.69
N GLU A 636 30.26 -14.85 1.75
CA GLU A 636 30.09 -16.29 1.93
C GLU A 636 29.62 -16.63 3.35
N VAL A 637 30.32 -16.13 4.38
CA VAL A 637 30.03 -16.38 5.81
C VAL A 637 28.68 -15.80 6.27
N LEU A 638 28.06 -14.91 5.48
CA LEU A 638 26.72 -14.35 5.73
C LEU A 638 25.66 -14.85 4.72
N SER A 639 25.98 -15.87 3.91
CA SER A 639 25.05 -16.47 2.93
C SER A 639 24.44 -17.80 3.37
N GLU A 640 24.99 -18.45 4.40
CA GLU A 640 24.43 -19.69 4.94
C GLU A 640 23.16 -19.42 5.77
N PRO A 641 22.03 -20.12 5.50
CA PRO A 641 20.81 -19.96 6.27
C PRO A 641 20.88 -20.69 7.62
N TRP A 642 20.40 -20.03 8.68
CA TRP A 642 20.30 -20.59 10.02
C TRP A 642 19.08 -21.54 10.13
N ARG A 643 19.22 -22.76 9.58
CA ARG A 643 18.13 -23.75 9.48
C ARG A 643 17.61 -24.27 10.82
N LEU A 644 18.36 -24.08 11.91
CA LEU A 644 17.86 -24.25 13.26
C LEU A 644 18.19 -22.98 14.04
N SER A 645 17.15 -22.28 14.50
CA SER A 645 17.28 -21.07 15.31
C SER A 645 16.69 -21.30 16.69
N THR A 646 17.49 -21.09 17.72
CA THR A 646 17.16 -21.44 19.11
C THR A 646 17.28 -20.25 20.06
N SER A 647 16.52 -20.30 21.16
CA SER A 647 16.71 -19.38 22.28
C SER A 647 16.28 -20.03 23.59
N GLN A 648 17.16 -19.99 24.58
CA GLN A 648 16.73 -20.11 25.98
C GLN A 648 15.98 -18.83 26.37
N THR A 649 14.83 -18.96 27.03
CA THR A 649 14.16 -17.84 27.71
C THR A 649 14.67 -17.77 29.16
N PRO A 650 15.37 -16.68 29.57
CA PRO A 650 15.93 -16.58 30.91
C PRO A 650 14.85 -16.18 31.93
N VAL A 651 14.65 -16.99 32.97
CA VAL A 651 13.63 -16.75 34.00
C VAL A 651 14.23 -16.01 35.20
N GLN A 652 13.93 -14.71 35.31
CA GLN A 652 14.53 -13.81 36.32
C GLN A 652 13.65 -13.56 37.56
N GLN A 653 12.41 -14.08 37.59
CA GLN A 653 11.40 -13.76 38.62
C GLN A 653 10.84 -14.99 39.34
N MET A 654 11.44 -16.18 39.15
CA MET A 654 11.00 -17.42 39.80
C MET A 654 11.07 -17.36 41.33
N GLU A 655 12.02 -16.60 41.88
CA GLU A 655 12.18 -16.40 43.32
C GLU A 655 11.08 -15.51 43.95
N LEU A 656 10.19 -14.94 43.13
CA LEU A 656 9.05 -14.13 43.57
C LEU A 656 7.74 -14.94 43.67
N PHE A 657 7.72 -16.21 43.23
CA PHE A 657 6.50 -17.03 43.17
C PHE A 657 6.76 -18.46 43.65
N ASP A 658 5.99 -18.91 44.63
CA ASP A 658 6.04 -20.30 45.12
C ASP A 658 5.24 -21.22 44.18
N LEU A 659 5.95 -21.86 43.24
CA LEU A 659 5.38 -22.81 42.29
C LEU A 659 5.18 -24.23 42.88
N GLN A 660 5.56 -24.49 44.13
CA GLN A 660 5.20 -25.73 44.81
C GLN A 660 3.79 -25.62 45.39
N ASN A 661 3.47 -24.49 46.01
CA ASN A 661 2.14 -24.20 46.56
C ASN A 661 1.16 -23.62 45.52
N HIS A 662 1.65 -23.04 44.41
CA HIS A 662 0.83 -22.47 43.34
C HIS A 662 1.24 -22.96 41.93
N PRO A 663 1.06 -24.25 41.62
CA PRO A 663 1.51 -24.86 40.35
C PRO A 663 0.79 -24.32 39.09
N ASP A 664 -0.40 -23.73 39.23
CA ASP A 664 -1.19 -23.18 38.11
C ASP A 664 -0.59 -21.90 37.51
N PHE A 665 0.35 -21.25 38.20
CA PHE A 665 0.98 -19.99 37.78
C PHE A 665 2.23 -20.19 36.90
N ILE A 666 2.39 -21.37 36.30
CA ILE A 666 3.50 -21.70 35.40
C ILE A 666 3.28 -21.12 34.01
N SER A 667 4.14 -20.17 33.60
CA SER A 667 4.22 -19.73 32.20
C SER A 667 4.92 -20.79 31.33
N LEU A 668 4.35 -21.05 30.15
CA LEU A 668 5.01 -21.86 29.12
C LEU A 668 6.16 -21.12 28.40
N GLY A 669 6.38 -19.82 28.66
CA GLY A 669 7.31 -18.99 27.89
C GLY A 669 6.70 -18.52 26.56
N GLY A 670 7.53 -18.31 25.54
CA GLY A 670 7.08 -17.89 24.20
C GLY A 670 8.05 -18.29 23.08
N GLY A 671 7.49 -18.56 21.90
CA GLY A 671 8.21 -18.98 20.69
C GLY A 671 8.42 -17.87 19.66
N PHE A 672 9.00 -18.26 18.53
CA PHE A 672 9.22 -17.44 17.33
C PHE A 672 9.14 -18.34 16.09
N GLY A 673 8.84 -17.76 14.91
CA GLY A 673 8.80 -18.50 13.64
C GLY A 673 10.20 -18.90 13.12
N PRO A 674 10.30 -19.84 12.17
CA PRO A 674 11.58 -20.23 11.59
C PRO A 674 12.22 -19.06 10.82
N VAL A 675 13.56 -18.98 10.84
CA VAL A 675 14.33 -17.89 10.18
C VAL A 675 14.84 -18.27 8.78
N ALA A 676 14.56 -19.50 8.35
CA ALA A 676 14.81 -20.04 7.02
C ALA A 676 13.58 -20.86 6.58
N ASP A 677 13.27 -20.86 5.28
CA ASP A 677 12.06 -21.50 4.77
C ASP A 677 12.06 -23.02 4.94
N ASP A 678 13.25 -23.63 4.96
CA ASP A 678 13.50 -25.07 5.10
C ASP A 678 13.91 -25.50 6.54
N GLY A 679 13.71 -24.61 7.52
CA GLY A 679 14.22 -24.75 8.88
C GLY A 679 13.19 -24.67 10.01
N TYR A 680 13.70 -24.72 11.25
CA TYR A 680 12.94 -24.72 12.49
C TYR A 680 13.28 -23.51 13.39
N GLY A 681 12.27 -22.95 14.05
CA GLY A 681 12.44 -22.08 15.23
C GLY A 681 12.16 -22.87 16.51
N VAL A 682 13.05 -22.81 17.51
CA VAL A 682 12.89 -23.52 18.79
C VAL A 682 13.19 -22.62 20.00
N SER A 683 12.16 -22.22 20.72
CA SER A 683 12.33 -21.58 22.04
C SER A 683 12.17 -22.61 23.15
N TYR A 684 12.95 -22.48 24.22
CA TYR A 684 12.75 -23.28 25.43
C TYR A 684 12.90 -22.46 26.72
N ILE A 685 12.13 -22.83 27.74
CA ILE A 685 12.19 -22.23 29.08
C ILE A 685 12.32 -23.32 30.13
N ILE A 686 13.24 -23.15 31.06
CA ILE A 686 13.58 -24.14 32.09
C ILE A 686 12.91 -23.72 33.41
N MET A 687 11.87 -24.45 33.80
CA MET A 687 10.95 -24.09 34.89
C MET A 687 11.12 -25.03 36.10
N GLY A 688 11.36 -24.46 37.28
CA GLY A 688 11.63 -25.24 38.50
C GLY A 688 12.88 -26.11 38.36
N GLU A 689 12.94 -27.25 39.05
CA GLU A 689 13.99 -28.26 38.88
C GLU A 689 13.57 -29.42 37.95
N GLU A 690 12.29 -29.52 37.58
CA GLU A 690 11.68 -30.73 36.97
C GLU A 690 11.04 -30.52 35.58
N MET A 691 10.87 -29.29 35.10
CA MET A 691 10.13 -29.00 33.86
C MET A 691 10.94 -28.17 32.85
N ILE A 692 10.77 -28.46 31.56
CA ILE A 692 11.29 -27.66 30.44
C ILE A 692 10.17 -27.53 29.40
N ASN A 693 9.74 -26.32 29.08
CA ASN A 693 8.70 -26.10 28.06
C ASN A 693 9.36 -25.73 26.74
N PHE A 694 8.91 -26.35 25.64
CA PHE A 694 9.42 -26.16 24.28
C PHE A 694 8.34 -25.53 23.38
N HIS A 695 8.76 -24.63 22.50
CA HIS A 695 7.97 -24.08 21.39
C HIS A 695 8.73 -24.33 20.11
N VAL A 696 8.21 -25.20 19.25
CA VAL A 696 8.79 -25.54 17.93
C VAL A 696 7.91 -24.92 16.85
N SER A 697 8.52 -24.32 15.83
CA SER A 697 7.83 -23.79 14.66
C SER A 697 8.52 -24.18 13.36
N CYS A 698 7.74 -24.33 12.28
CA CYS A 698 8.25 -24.53 10.92
C CYS A 698 7.27 -23.96 9.88
N LYS A 699 7.45 -24.28 8.59
CA LYS A 699 6.54 -23.90 7.52
C LYS A 699 5.83 -25.10 6.90
N LEU A 700 4.51 -25.00 6.72
CA LEU A 700 3.68 -26.02 6.06
C LEU A 700 4.01 -26.15 4.55
N SER A 701 4.45 -25.07 3.91
CA SER A 701 4.97 -25.07 2.54
C SER A 701 6.23 -25.92 2.37
N CYS A 702 7.03 -26.08 3.43
CA CYS A 702 8.20 -26.94 3.45
C CYS A 702 7.82 -28.37 3.85
N LYS A 703 7.63 -29.22 2.84
CA LYS A 703 7.31 -30.66 3.01
C LYS A 703 8.38 -31.48 3.75
N GLU A 704 9.55 -30.91 4.02
CA GLU A 704 10.62 -31.54 4.78
C GLU A 704 10.64 -31.14 6.27
N THR A 705 9.76 -30.26 6.72
CA THR A 705 9.69 -29.84 8.13
C THR A 705 8.30 -30.08 8.71
N ASP A 706 8.25 -30.54 9.96
CA ASP A 706 7.03 -30.85 10.70
C ASP A 706 7.32 -30.57 12.19
N SER A 707 6.61 -29.61 12.80
CA SER A 707 6.93 -29.19 14.18
C SER A 707 6.54 -30.22 15.24
N HIS A 708 5.52 -31.04 14.98
CA HIS A 708 5.05 -32.11 15.85
C HIS A 708 6.01 -33.32 15.82
N LYS A 709 6.44 -33.74 14.62
CA LYS A 709 7.47 -34.76 14.40
C LYS A 709 8.82 -34.32 14.97
N PHE A 710 9.17 -33.03 14.84
CA PHE A 710 10.42 -32.52 15.41
C PHE A 710 10.37 -32.41 16.93
N GLY A 711 9.27 -31.91 17.52
CA GLY A 711 9.05 -31.93 18.97
C GLY A 711 9.10 -33.34 19.57
N SER A 712 8.53 -34.32 18.88
CA SER A 712 8.61 -35.73 19.26
C SER A 712 10.06 -36.25 19.28
N GLN A 713 10.87 -35.88 18.29
CA GLN A 713 12.30 -36.22 18.24
C GLN A 713 13.13 -35.50 19.31
N ILE A 714 12.78 -34.26 19.67
CA ILE A 714 13.40 -33.53 20.79
C ILE A 714 13.14 -34.27 22.11
N SER A 715 11.88 -34.63 22.40
CA SER A 715 11.52 -35.41 23.59
C SER A 715 12.23 -36.76 23.64
N GLN A 716 12.31 -37.47 22.51
CA GLN A 716 13.06 -38.73 22.42
C GLN A 716 14.57 -38.53 22.67
N ALA A 717 15.18 -37.52 22.05
CA ALA A 717 16.60 -37.20 22.24
C ALA A 717 16.92 -36.85 23.70
N MET A 718 16.09 -36.02 24.35
CA MET A 718 16.22 -35.69 25.78
C MET A 718 16.23 -36.97 26.63
N MET A 719 15.30 -37.90 26.40
CA MET A 719 15.17 -39.14 27.18
C MET A 719 16.32 -40.13 26.95
N GLU A 720 16.78 -40.27 25.71
CA GLU A 720 17.92 -41.14 25.38
C GLU A 720 19.24 -40.59 25.94
N LEU A 721 19.48 -39.28 25.85
CA LEU A 721 20.65 -38.64 26.44
C LEU A 721 20.68 -38.79 27.98
N MET A 722 19.53 -38.70 28.65
CA MET A 722 19.43 -38.97 30.09
C MET A 722 19.73 -40.44 30.42
N SER A 723 19.18 -41.39 29.65
CA SER A 723 19.45 -42.82 29.84
C SER A 723 20.89 -43.22 29.53
N LEU A 724 21.56 -42.54 28.58
CA LEU A 724 22.97 -42.71 28.23
C LEU A 724 23.89 -42.27 29.38
N LEU A 725 23.61 -41.10 29.97
CA LEU A 725 24.47 -40.48 30.98
C LEU A 725 24.18 -40.98 32.40
N ASN A 726 23.00 -41.55 32.66
CA ASN A 726 22.64 -42.13 33.95
C ASN A 726 21.94 -43.51 33.79
N PRO A 727 22.70 -44.59 33.56
CA PRO A 727 22.15 -45.94 33.38
C PRO A 727 21.31 -46.48 34.55
N SER A 728 21.38 -45.87 35.75
CA SER A 728 20.53 -46.26 36.89
C SER A 728 19.05 -45.89 36.70
N LEU A 729 18.79 -44.85 35.90
CA LEU A 729 17.49 -44.38 35.42
C LEU A 729 17.18 -45.00 34.06
N SER A 730 16.88 -46.31 34.04
CA SER A 730 16.49 -46.98 32.81
C SER A 730 15.24 -46.34 32.16
N LEU A 731 15.21 -46.31 30.83
CA LEU A 731 14.05 -45.91 30.02
C LEU A 731 12.74 -46.60 30.46
N SER A 732 12.81 -47.84 30.93
CA SER A 732 11.69 -48.59 31.52
C SER A 732 11.18 -48.01 32.85
N LYS A 733 12.06 -47.55 33.75
CA LYS A 733 11.66 -46.89 35.01
C LYS A 733 11.05 -45.51 34.76
N MET A 734 11.55 -44.77 33.77
CA MET A 734 10.95 -43.49 33.37
C MET A 734 9.56 -43.68 32.76
N LYS A 735 9.39 -44.67 31.86
CA LYS A 735 8.05 -45.05 31.33
C LYS A 735 7.11 -45.62 32.41
N ALA A 736 7.62 -46.25 33.47
CA ALA A 736 6.80 -46.69 34.59
C ALA A 736 6.23 -45.52 35.42
N ARG A 737 6.97 -44.40 35.56
CA ARG A 737 6.42 -43.17 36.17
C ARG A 737 5.31 -42.54 35.32
N PHE A 738 5.43 -42.58 34.00
CA PHE A 738 4.42 -42.08 33.07
C PHE A 738 3.07 -42.80 33.24
N ASN A 739 3.07 -44.14 33.25
CA ASN A 739 1.84 -44.92 33.44
C ASN A 739 1.18 -44.76 34.82
N HIS A 740 1.92 -44.30 35.84
CA HIS A 740 1.37 -44.02 37.17
C HIS A 740 0.79 -42.61 37.32
N SER A 741 1.09 -41.69 36.41
CA SER A 741 0.47 -40.35 36.35
C SER A 741 -0.60 -40.22 35.26
N SER A 742 -0.69 -41.17 34.31
CA SER A 742 -1.77 -41.26 33.32
C SER A 742 -3.06 -41.90 33.87
N GLY A 743 -3.42 -41.60 35.13
CA GLY A 743 -4.71 -41.99 35.70
C GLY A 743 -5.82 -41.14 35.11
N THR A 744 -6.64 -41.71 34.23
CA THR A 744 -7.73 -41.00 33.55
C THR A 744 -8.83 -40.59 34.53
N PRO A 745 -9.18 -39.29 34.63
CA PRO A 745 -10.47 -38.89 35.15
C PRO A 745 -11.50 -39.18 34.06
N ASP A 746 -12.34 -40.20 34.24
CA ASP A 746 -13.51 -40.43 33.39
C ASP A 746 -14.48 -39.26 33.56
N GLY A 747 -14.51 -38.36 32.58
CA GLY A 747 -15.31 -37.14 32.64
C GLY A 747 -15.27 -36.36 31.33
N THR A 748 -16.32 -36.51 30.51
CA THR A 748 -16.48 -35.78 29.24
C THR A 748 -16.69 -34.27 29.48
N PRO A 749 -15.77 -33.38 29.04
CA PRO A 749 -15.98 -31.95 29.18
C PRO A 749 -16.94 -31.46 28.08
N HIS A 750 -18.14 -31.01 28.49
CA HIS A 750 -19.11 -30.40 27.57
C HIS A 750 -18.66 -28.99 27.16
N TRP A 751 -18.15 -28.83 25.93
CA TRP A 751 -17.72 -27.54 25.38
C TRP A 751 -18.85 -26.71 24.74
N TRP A 752 -20.03 -26.67 25.39
CA TRP A 752 -21.16 -25.83 24.99
C TRP A 752 -21.72 -25.07 26.19
N LEU A 753 -22.00 -23.77 25.99
CA LEU A 753 -22.29 -22.70 26.97
C LEU A 753 -20.99 -22.04 27.55
N VAL A 754 -20.51 -20.84 27.15
CA VAL A 754 -21.08 -19.47 27.02
C VAL A 754 -21.06 -18.69 28.36
N PRO A 755 -20.60 -17.41 28.47
CA PRO A 755 -19.71 -16.62 27.58
C PRO A 755 -18.72 -15.62 28.27
N ALA A 756 -17.95 -14.89 27.45
CA ALA A 756 -17.58 -13.46 27.60
C ALA A 756 -16.97 -12.90 28.91
N ILE A 757 -15.65 -12.70 28.89
CA ILE A 757 -15.01 -11.43 29.33
C ILE A 757 -13.95 -11.04 28.28
N PHE A 758 -14.30 -10.22 27.28
CA PHE A 758 -13.31 -9.51 26.44
C PHE A 758 -13.91 -8.27 25.74
N THR A 759 -14.37 -7.30 26.53
CA THR A 759 -14.74 -5.96 26.05
C THR A 759 -14.13 -4.89 26.95
N GLY A 760 -12.92 -4.44 26.58
CA GLY A 760 -12.17 -3.39 27.24
C GLY A 760 -10.79 -3.23 26.60
N LEU A 761 -10.29 -1.99 26.51
CA LEU A 761 -8.96 -1.63 25.99
C LEU A 761 -8.71 -1.79 24.47
N ILE A 762 -9.64 -1.30 23.64
CA ILE A 762 -9.28 -0.65 22.37
C ILE A 762 -9.94 0.74 22.32
N ASP A 763 -9.46 1.69 23.13
CA ASP A 763 -9.84 3.11 23.04
C ASP A 763 -8.86 4.03 23.80
N ALA A 764 -7.57 4.05 23.40
CA ALA A 764 -6.55 4.95 23.98
C ALA A 764 -5.28 5.10 23.08
N ALA A 765 -5.42 5.56 21.82
CA ALA A 765 -4.26 5.63 20.90
C ALA A 765 -4.28 6.75 19.83
N GLU A 766 -4.79 7.95 20.14
CA GLU A 766 -4.56 9.14 19.29
C GLU A 766 -3.92 10.32 20.04
N SER A 767 -2.92 10.93 19.39
CA SER A 767 -2.25 12.22 19.69
C SER A 767 -1.20 12.28 20.84
N PRO A 768 -0.25 13.25 20.82
CA PRO A 768 1.07 13.09 21.45
C PRO A 768 1.51 14.24 22.41
N GLU A 769 2.79 14.20 22.81
CA GLU A 769 3.59 15.28 23.43
C GLU A 769 3.23 15.70 24.87
N SER A 770 3.94 15.12 25.85
CA SER A 770 4.68 15.93 26.84
C SER A 770 5.84 15.10 27.41
N GLY A 771 6.97 15.74 27.66
CA GLY A 771 8.11 15.11 28.34
C GLY A 771 8.43 15.87 29.61
N PHE A 772 8.64 15.15 30.72
CA PHE A 772 9.26 15.70 31.92
C PHE A 772 10.07 14.62 32.64
N SER A 773 11.23 15.00 33.17
CA SER A 773 12.09 14.15 33.99
C SER A 773 11.86 14.46 35.47
N ALA A 774 11.58 13.42 36.27
CA ALA A 774 11.75 13.43 37.72
C ALA A 774 12.23 12.05 38.17
N GLN A 775 13.05 12.00 39.22
CA GLN A 775 13.67 10.77 39.75
C GLN A 775 13.02 10.36 41.10
N PRO A 776 13.44 9.26 41.76
CA PRO A 776 12.55 8.49 42.66
C PRO A 776 12.60 8.95 44.12
N GLN A 777 12.04 8.10 45.02
CA GLN A 777 12.04 8.04 46.49
C GLN A 777 10.59 8.06 47.04
N ASN A 778 10.19 7.29 48.08
CA ASN A 778 10.89 6.27 48.90
C ASN A 778 9.85 5.36 49.63
N TRP A 779 10.33 4.46 50.51
CA TRP A 779 9.61 3.82 51.63
C TRP A 779 8.65 2.63 51.40
N LEU A 780 9.29 1.46 51.26
CA LEU A 780 8.96 0.18 51.94
C LEU A 780 8.90 0.32 53.50
N PRO A 781 8.55 -0.72 54.33
CA PRO A 781 7.77 -1.97 54.10
C PRO A 781 6.86 -2.45 55.31
N ARG A 782 6.24 -3.65 55.16
CA ARG A 782 5.58 -4.51 56.20
C ARG A 782 4.24 -3.96 56.73
N GLY A 783 3.25 -4.72 57.21
CA GLY A 783 3.03 -6.15 57.54
C GLY A 783 1.94 -6.20 58.65
N ARG A 784 1.18 -7.26 58.98
CA ARG A 784 1.10 -8.71 58.67
C ARG A 784 -0.38 -9.16 58.89
N GLU A 785 -0.65 -10.46 59.11
CA GLU A 785 -1.91 -11.12 59.56
C GLU A 785 -2.90 -11.45 58.42
N SER A 786 -3.53 -12.63 58.25
CA SER A 786 -3.87 -13.84 59.08
C SER A 786 -4.99 -13.65 60.12
N SER A 787 -5.93 -14.56 60.35
CA SER A 787 -6.35 -15.82 59.69
C SER A 787 -7.71 -16.24 60.26
N GLU A 788 -8.50 -17.06 59.54
CA GLU A 788 -9.77 -17.66 60.00
C GLU A 788 -10.88 -16.59 60.29
N GLU A 789 -12.16 -16.87 60.56
CA GLU A 789 -12.85 -18.09 61.03
C GLU A 789 -14.27 -18.26 60.39
N SER A 790 -15.20 -18.92 61.08
CA SER A 790 -16.28 -19.78 60.53
C SER A 790 -17.74 -19.22 60.57
N ASN A 791 -18.68 -20.05 60.08
CA ASN A 791 -20.14 -20.12 60.37
C ASN A 791 -21.15 -19.21 59.64
N GLY A 792 -22.29 -19.78 59.17
CA GLY A 792 -23.41 -18.94 58.68
C GLY A 792 -24.71 -19.46 58.02
N TRP A 793 -25.09 -20.75 58.00
CA TRP A 793 -26.47 -21.28 57.69
C TRP A 793 -27.15 -21.01 56.31
N GLY A 794 -27.86 -22.02 55.74
CA GLY A 794 -28.92 -21.78 54.71
C GLY A 794 -29.28 -22.90 53.70
N LEU A 795 -30.10 -23.88 54.10
CA LEU A 795 -30.74 -24.94 53.27
C LEU A 795 -31.90 -24.42 52.36
N PRO A 796 -32.59 -25.22 51.48
CA PRO A 796 -32.47 -26.66 51.13
C PRO A 796 -32.54 -27.07 49.62
N GLN A 797 -32.40 -28.39 49.43
CA GLN A 797 -32.69 -29.32 48.32
C GLN A 797 -33.86 -29.04 47.32
N GLY A 798 -33.77 -29.66 46.11
CA GLY A 798 -34.86 -29.90 45.15
C GLY A 798 -34.54 -31.07 44.19
N ARG A 799 -35.55 -31.73 43.59
CA ARG A 799 -35.43 -32.99 42.79
C ARG A 799 -36.14 -32.92 41.41
N SER A 800 -36.00 -33.99 40.62
CA SER A 800 -36.78 -34.42 39.42
C SER A 800 -36.64 -33.54 38.16
N SER A 801 -36.27 -34.02 36.96
CA SER A 801 -36.59 -35.23 36.16
C SER A 801 -37.91 -35.16 35.39
N LEU A 802 -37.87 -35.32 34.06
CA LEU A 802 -38.88 -36.00 33.21
C LEU A 802 -38.44 -36.01 31.72
N ASP A 803 -38.28 -37.22 31.18
CA ASP A 803 -38.68 -37.81 29.89
C ASP A 803 -38.54 -37.09 28.51
N GLU A 804 -38.33 -37.94 27.51
CA GLU A 804 -38.31 -37.71 26.05
C GLU A 804 -39.75 -37.60 25.48
N PRO A 805 -39.98 -37.19 24.20
CA PRO A 805 -39.94 -38.19 23.14
C PRO A 805 -39.40 -37.76 21.75
N SER A 806 -38.88 -38.78 21.07
CA SER A 806 -38.38 -38.93 19.69
C SER A 806 -39.36 -38.68 18.51
N LEU A 807 -38.88 -39.07 17.30
CA LEU A 807 -39.47 -39.10 15.93
C LEU A 807 -38.97 -37.97 14.99
N GLU A 808 -38.63 -38.21 13.71
CA GLU A 808 -38.72 -39.43 12.89
C GLU A 808 -37.56 -39.55 11.85
N ARG A 809 -37.32 -40.75 11.29
CA ARG A 809 -36.41 -41.00 10.15
C ARG A 809 -37.16 -41.74 9.03
N GLN A 810 -36.84 -41.49 7.76
CA GLN A 810 -37.05 -42.45 6.65
C GLN A 810 -35.92 -42.34 5.57
N PRO A 811 -35.73 -43.36 4.70
CA PRO A 811 -34.42 -43.70 4.11
C PRO A 811 -34.29 -43.44 2.58
N PRO A 812 -33.10 -43.63 1.96
CA PRO A 812 -32.90 -43.40 0.52
C PRO A 812 -33.41 -44.54 -0.37
N GLN A 813 -33.72 -44.22 -1.64
CA GLN A 813 -34.04 -45.21 -2.67
C GLN A 813 -32.92 -45.32 -3.72
N GLN A 814 -32.51 -46.55 -4.00
CA GLN A 814 -31.83 -46.92 -5.24
C GLN A 814 -32.86 -47.25 -6.32
N THR A 815 -32.55 -46.97 -7.58
CA THR A 815 -33.05 -47.73 -8.73
C THR A 815 -31.91 -47.93 -9.73
N THR A 816 -31.91 -49.06 -10.43
CA THR A 816 -30.82 -49.50 -11.32
C THR A 816 -31.37 -50.04 -12.64
N PHE A 817 -30.47 -50.23 -13.61
CA PHE A 817 -30.69 -50.89 -14.91
C PHE A 817 -31.72 -50.27 -15.88
N ARG A 818 -31.17 -49.76 -17.00
CA ARG A 818 -31.09 -50.64 -18.19
C ARG A 818 -29.88 -50.31 -19.06
N ALA A 819 -29.20 -51.37 -19.52
CA ALA A 819 -28.20 -51.29 -20.58
C ALA A 819 -28.82 -51.80 -21.89
N SER A 820 -28.30 -51.33 -23.03
CA SER A 820 -28.59 -51.88 -24.35
C SER A 820 -27.32 -51.84 -25.20
N THR A 821 -26.60 -52.96 -25.24
CA THR A 821 -25.37 -53.14 -26.03
C THR A 821 -25.73 -53.66 -27.42
N THR A 822 -25.15 -53.08 -28.48
CA THR A 822 -25.09 -53.70 -29.83
C THR A 822 -23.69 -53.50 -30.41
N VAL A 823 -23.25 -54.44 -31.25
CA VAL A 823 -21.84 -54.73 -31.56
C VAL A 823 -21.63 -54.95 -33.07
N CYS A 824 -20.37 -54.88 -33.53
CA CYS A 824 -19.76 -55.41 -34.77
C CYS A 824 -19.43 -54.47 -35.96
N ARG A 825 -18.10 -54.31 -36.15
CA ARG A 825 -17.28 -54.70 -37.33
C ARG A 825 -17.29 -53.91 -38.66
N ARG A 826 -16.07 -53.40 -38.97
CA ARG A 826 -15.21 -53.61 -40.17
C ARG A 826 -15.62 -53.08 -41.57
N GLY A 827 -14.62 -52.46 -42.22
CA GLY A 827 -14.53 -52.07 -43.65
C GLY A 827 -13.85 -50.69 -43.74
N VAL A 828 -12.57 -50.47 -44.09
CA VAL A 828 -11.54 -51.09 -44.97
C VAL A 828 -11.63 -50.65 -46.45
N GLY A 829 -10.59 -49.95 -46.90
CA GLY A 829 -10.39 -49.38 -48.25
C GLY A 829 -10.45 -47.84 -48.28
N SER A 830 -9.58 -47.10 -48.97
CA SER A 830 -8.32 -47.42 -49.69
C SER A 830 -7.47 -46.14 -49.98
N HIS A 831 -6.18 -46.31 -50.26
CA HIS A 831 -5.16 -45.29 -50.64
C HIS A 831 -5.41 -44.67 -52.06
N PRO A 832 -4.60 -43.72 -52.63
CA PRO A 832 -3.29 -43.15 -52.20
C PRO A 832 -3.10 -41.61 -52.36
N VAL A 833 -1.84 -41.16 -52.23
CA VAL A 833 -1.31 -39.77 -52.32
C VAL A 833 -0.74 -39.49 -53.73
N PRO A 834 -0.83 -38.25 -54.26
CA PRO A 834 0.35 -37.42 -54.58
C PRO A 834 0.18 -35.93 -54.10
N GLY A 835 1.16 -35.03 -54.16
CA GLY A 835 2.57 -35.19 -54.56
C GLY A 835 3.14 -34.04 -55.42
N LEU A 836 3.60 -32.95 -54.77
CA LEU A 836 4.60 -31.94 -55.21
C LEU A 836 4.40 -31.06 -56.48
N GLU A 837 4.96 -29.84 -56.33
CA GLU A 837 5.72 -29.03 -57.30
C GLU A 837 5.10 -27.97 -58.27
N GLU A 838 5.96 -26.96 -58.46
CA GLU A 838 6.05 -25.81 -59.39
C GLU A 838 4.82 -24.96 -59.81
N ALA A 839 4.85 -23.70 -59.36
CA ALA A 839 5.12 -22.57 -60.28
C ALA A 839 5.68 -21.35 -59.52
N ALA A 840 6.69 -20.70 -60.09
CA ALA A 840 7.24 -19.42 -59.59
C ALA A 840 7.61 -18.52 -60.78
N LYS A 841 7.88 -17.24 -60.50
CA LYS A 841 8.02 -16.10 -61.44
C LYS A 841 6.66 -15.57 -61.95
N GLU A 842 6.46 -14.26 -62.11
CA GLU A 842 7.27 -13.08 -61.74
C GLU A 842 6.28 -11.89 -61.49
N LEU A 843 6.61 -10.60 -61.39
CA LEU A 843 7.75 -9.76 -61.80
C LEU A 843 7.88 -8.57 -60.81
N ARG A 844 8.98 -7.80 -60.86
CA ARG A 844 9.10 -6.44 -60.31
C ARG A 844 9.59 -5.51 -61.42
N THR A 845 9.22 -4.22 -61.43
CA THR A 845 10.13 -3.04 -61.43
C THR A 845 9.46 -1.72 -61.89
N VAL A 846 10.21 -0.60 -61.74
CA VAL A 846 10.08 0.73 -62.39
C VAL A 846 9.00 1.72 -61.90
N HIS A 847 9.34 2.41 -60.81
CA HIS A 847 9.60 3.88 -60.69
C HIS A 847 8.82 4.99 -61.45
N THR A 848 8.86 6.17 -60.79
CA THR A 848 8.73 7.58 -61.30
C THR A 848 7.38 8.02 -61.92
N ALA A 849 6.73 9.14 -61.54
CA ALA A 849 7.30 10.48 -61.32
C ALA A 849 6.41 11.46 -60.49
N LYS A 850 7.00 12.58 -60.04
CA LYS A 850 6.38 13.89 -59.68
C LYS A 850 6.88 14.95 -60.68
N PRO A 851 6.14 16.04 -61.01
CA PRO A 851 6.24 17.35 -60.31
C PRO A 851 4.86 18.10 -60.33
N THR A 852 4.61 19.40 -60.06
CA THR A 852 5.28 20.60 -59.43
C THR A 852 4.13 21.49 -58.90
N VAL A 853 4.11 21.95 -57.64
CA VAL A 853 4.57 23.28 -57.14
C VAL A 853 4.00 24.51 -57.85
N HIS A 854 3.23 25.35 -57.12
CA HIS A 854 3.22 26.84 -57.05
C HIS A 854 1.84 27.36 -56.53
N SER A 855 1.65 28.57 -55.98
CA SER A 855 2.39 29.33 -54.94
C SER A 855 1.55 30.54 -54.43
N LYS A 856 2.03 31.25 -53.40
CA LYS A 856 1.64 32.62 -52.96
C LYS A 856 0.25 32.88 -52.32
N GLN A 857 0.31 33.07 -51.00
CA GLN A 857 -0.01 34.32 -50.25
C GLN A 857 -1.36 35.07 -50.36
N GLN A 858 -1.79 35.45 -49.15
CA GLN A 858 -2.43 36.71 -48.71
C GLN A 858 -3.96 36.88 -48.74
N TYR A 859 -4.41 37.59 -47.70
CA TYR A 859 -5.79 37.95 -47.39
C TYR A 859 -6.21 39.23 -48.14
N THR A 860 -7.49 39.32 -48.49
CA THR A 860 -8.19 40.62 -48.57
C THR A 860 -9.63 40.45 -48.07
N VAL A 861 -10.13 41.42 -47.30
CA VAL A 861 -11.51 41.46 -46.79
C VAL A 861 -12.36 42.38 -47.67
N SER A 862 -13.57 41.96 -48.05
CA SER A 862 -14.66 42.89 -48.38
C SER A 862 -16.04 42.20 -48.39
N HIS A 863 -17.08 42.96 -48.02
CA HIS A 863 -18.48 42.52 -48.15
C HIS A 863 -19.01 42.72 -49.57
N LYS A 864 -19.96 41.84 -49.99
CA LYS A 864 -21.27 42.31 -50.52
C LYS A 864 -22.33 41.20 -50.51
N ARG A 865 -23.60 41.62 -50.66
CA ARG A 865 -24.81 40.77 -50.61
C ARG A 865 -25.31 40.41 -52.01
N SER A 866 -25.78 39.18 -52.17
CA SER A 866 -26.93 38.77 -53.01
C SER A 866 -27.23 37.30 -52.64
N SER A 867 -28.43 36.90 -52.19
CA SER A 867 -29.69 36.76 -52.94
C SER A 867 -29.53 36.00 -54.27
N SER A 868 -30.29 34.96 -54.60
CA SER A 868 -31.29 34.21 -53.81
C SER A 868 -31.83 33.05 -54.66
N GLN A 869 -32.01 31.86 -54.09
CA GLN A 869 -33.02 30.93 -54.60
C GLN A 869 -33.44 29.93 -53.52
N GLN A 870 -34.76 29.80 -53.34
CA GLN A 870 -35.36 28.77 -52.50
C GLN A 870 -35.58 27.51 -53.34
N HIS A 871 -35.31 26.34 -52.77
CA HIS A 871 -36.11 25.16 -53.06
C HIS A 871 -36.53 24.52 -51.74
N HIS A 872 -37.81 24.15 -51.64
CA HIS A 872 -38.36 23.53 -50.45
C HIS A 872 -37.82 22.11 -50.26
N SER A 873 -37.40 21.81 -49.04
CA SER A 873 -37.28 20.45 -48.50
C SER A 873 -37.78 20.47 -47.06
N SER A 874 -39.07 20.73 -46.90
CA SER A 874 -39.75 20.75 -45.60
C SER A 874 -40.04 19.32 -45.14
N ASP A 875 -39.06 18.68 -44.51
CA ASP A 875 -39.24 17.56 -43.58
C ASP A 875 -37.99 17.40 -42.71
N TYR A 876 -38.12 16.72 -41.56
CA TYR A 876 -37.06 16.49 -40.55
C TYR A 876 -36.64 17.65 -39.62
N GLU A 877 -37.54 18.56 -39.23
CA GLU A 877 -37.44 19.16 -37.88
C GLU A 877 -38.11 18.27 -36.82
N ARG A 878 -37.44 17.17 -36.45
CA ARG A 878 -37.74 16.47 -35.19
C ARG A 878 -37.00 17.14 -34.05
N THR A 879 -37.71 17.90 -33.22
CA THR A 879 -37.16 18.50 -31.99
C THR A 879 -36.64 17.40 -31.06
N ILE A 880 -35.32 17.20 -31.03
CA ILE A 880 -34.69 16.22 -30.13
C ILE A 880 -34.65 16.81 -28.73
N ASN A 881 -35.74 16.60 -27.98
CA ASN A 881 -35.83 16.91 -26.55
C ASN A 881 -34.96 15.96 -25.72
N ILE A 882 -33.63 16.09 -25.84
CA ILE A 882 -32.69 15.45 -24.91
C ILE A 882 -32.94 16.07 -23.53
N THR A 883 -33.43 15.30 -22.58
CA THR A 883 -33.60 15.72 -21.19
C THR A 883 -32.81 14.78 -20.29
N ILE A 884 -31.73 15.26 -19.67
CA ILE A 884 -31.07 14.48 -18.60
C ILE A 884 -31.87 14.68 -17.30
N ILE A 885 -32.24 13.58 -16.66
CA ILE A 885 -32.75 13.56 -15.30
C ILE A 885 -31.70 12.89 -14.42
N ILE A 886 -30.80 13.68 -13.82
CA ILE A 886 -29.93 13.13 -12.79
C ILE A 886 -30.76 12.86 -11.54
N ARG A 887 -30.81 11.58 -11.17
CA ARG A 887 -31.48 11.09 -9.97
C ARG A 887 -30.54 11.35 -8.79
N ASP A 888 -30.88 12.34 -7.98
CA ASP A 888 -30.18 12.67 -6.73
C ASP A 888 -30.46 11.57 -5.68
N ILE A 889 -29.42 10.89 -5.19
CA ILE A 889 -29.57 9.95 -4.06
C ILE A 889 -29.06 10.61 -2.79
N THR A 890 -30.00 10.92 -1.91
CA THR A 890 -29.82 11.37 -0.54
C THR A 890 -30.15 10.23 0.45
N MET A 891 -29.63 10.34 1.67
CA MET A 891 -30.11 9.49 2.76
C MET A 891 -31.44 10.03 3.30
N ASP A 892 -32.53 9.35 2.93
CA ASP A 892 -33.73 9.33 3.76
C ASP A 892 -33.35 8.66 5.09
N ILE A 893 -33.24 9.45 6.18
CA ILE A 893 -33.01 8.92 7.52
C ILE A 893 -34.34 8.48 8.11
N THR A 894 -34.96 7.49 7.48
CA THR A 894 -36.00 6.69 8.13
C THR A 894 -35.30 5.93 9.24
N ILE A 895 -35.54 6.31 10.49
CA ILE A 895 -35.02 5.60 11.66
C ILE A 895 -35.70 4.22 11.66
N VAL A 896 -34.98 3.20 11.17
CA VAL A 896 -35.34 1.79 11.41
C VAL A 896 -35.33 1.62 12.93
N PRO A 897 -36.48 1.31 13.57
CA PRO A 897 -36.51 1.14 15.02
C PRO A 897 -35.65 -0.07 15.38
N ILE A 898 -34.48 0.19 15.98
CA ILE A 898 -33.76 -0.84 16.72
C ILE A 898 -34.71 -1.27 17.83
N LEU A 899 -35.08 -2.55 17.85
CA LEU A 899 -35.95 -3.14 18.88
C LEU A 899 -35.22 -3.17 20.23
N THR A 900 -35.14 -2.02 20.89
CA THR A 900 -34.72 -1.90 22.28
C THR A 900 -35.79 -2.53 23.15
N CYS A 901 -35.57 -3.79 23.55
CA CYS A 901 -36.43 -4.53 24.47
C CYS A 901 -36.40 -3.89 25.88
N SER A 902 -37.14 -2.80 26.04
CA SER A 902 -37.29 -2.09 27.30
C SER A 902 -38.12 -2.92 28.28
N LYS A 903 -37.48 -3.47 29.31
CA LYS A 903 -38.18 -4.06 30.46
C LYS A 903 -38.97 -2.96 31.19
N ARG A 904 -40.23 -2.76 30.83
CA ARG A 904 -41.18 -2.01 31.66
C ARG A 904 -41.70 -2.91 32.79
N SER A 905 -41.19 -2.69 34.01
CA SER A 905 -41.97 -2.95 35.21
C SER A 905 -43.22 -2.06 35.19
N GLY A 906 -44.40 -2.64 35.44
CA GLY A 906 -45.69 -1.97 35.25
C GLY A 906 -46.22 -1.19 36.47
N LYS A 907 -47.50 -0.79 36.35
CA LYS A 907 -48.28 0.13 37.23
C LYS A 907 -47.86 1.60 37.04
N ARG A 908 -48.77 2.58 37.03
CA ARG A 908 -50.19 2.61 37.43
C ARG A 908 -51.14 3.09 36.31
N GLU A 909 -52.43 3.09 36.66
CA GLU A 909 -53.54 3.89 36.10
C GLU A 909 -53.13 5.37 35.86
N LEU A 910 -53.81 6.14 35.00
CA LEU A 910 -55.24 6.16 34.66
C LEU A 910 -55.47 6.52 33.18
#